data_AF-A0A3P9MTH0-F1
#
_entry.id   AF-A0A3P9MTH0-F1
#
_cell.length_a   1.000
_cell.length_b   1.000
_cell.length_c   1.000
_cell.angle_alpha   90.00
_cell.angle_beta   90.00
_cell.angle_gamma   90.00
#
_symmetry.space_group_name_H-M   'P 1'
#
loop_
_entity.id
_entity.type
_entity.pdbx_description
1 polymer ?
#
loop_
_entity_poly.entity_id
_entity_poly.type
_entity_poly.pdbx_seq_one_letter_code
_entity_poly.pdbx_strand_id
1 'polypeptide(L)'
;MVGGSCARKLARRSRSALIAALTVLLVQTLIVWNFSSLDSGEERENAGSSVREKRDRVAGSRAAGSEYLQRGVQQQQRQPGQQQHLPPPGRGTSRHIQQPDGYYSHRPKEKSRVDSNNENSVPKDFENIDNSNFGARSHRQSVGATSSKQRERVQGKPHTQQQAWHDSSPRLGRSSNEILPIGHQSLELGNNASYPGGQGIVGGLQQQHTRASLDQSQHRHQHPHKKQATTPTLEVTYDQPPQCEISGKEAISALSRAKSKECRQQIAEVYCRHKEGQLMPDAVTRYCPIEGKANVNIQWDEDSVESFPLKPVRIVFVLVIHGRASRQFQRLFKAIFHTSHFYYIHVDQRSNYLHRQVQALASQYPNVRVTPWRMATIWGGASLLTMYLRSMADLLAMRDWSWDFFINLSAADYPIRNNNQLVAFLSKYRDLNFIKSHGRDNARFIRKQGLDRLFYECDTHMWRLGDRKIPEGISVDGGSDWFLLNRVFVEYVINSKDDLVTNMKRFYAYTLLPAESFFHTVLENSAHCESMVDNNLRITNWNRKLGCKCQYKHIVDWCGCSPNDFKPSDFHRFQQTVRPTFFARKFEASVNQEIVNQLDAYLFGPLPQGTLGLNSYWENVYDEPDGVGSLSDTLLTYYHSFTRMGLVRAAASLQGNPNDHSCRYFPMGHPVSVHLYFHLDQFQGYLVKHHATNLATSKLEIMETWVAPKKNFELTTLPGSTFSRLQFAEIGTEWDAKERMFRNIGGLMGPMDETVGMQKWNKGPNITVTVVWIDPTNVIAATYDILIDASAEFTHYRPPLNQPLRPGVWNVRILHNWSPVAEIRFLIVPLAYNKHQPIRQEDTLRLHNGPAKNSYMEQSFHGLNPVLNIPVSLAYVERAKRNAALTGPELEGWVDGLVGELWEAADICAVGLTACPVMQPCAKSPWSSMSPDPKSQLGAPHPDGRIR
;
A
#
# COMPACT_ATOMS: atom_id res chain seq x y z
N MET A 1 40.88 -46.03 34.76
CA MET A 1 41.51 -47.20 35.42
C MET A 1 40.54 -48.36 35.32
N VAL A 2 41.01 -49.58 34.96
CA VAL A 2 40.26 -50.88 35.05
C VAL A 2 38.98 -50.93 34.15
N GLY A 3 38.54 -52.02 33.50
CA GLY A 3 38.90 -53.46 33.49
C GLY A 3 37.67 -54.30 33.91
N GLY A 4 37.23 -55.37 33.24
CA GLY A 4 37.68 -56.05 32.01
C GLY A 4 36.61 -57.03 31.48
N SER A 5 36.97 -57.95 30.58
CA SER A 5 36.03 -58.83 29.85
C SER A 5 35.82 -60.22 30.47
N CYS A 6 34.71 -60.91 30.14
CA CYS A 6 34.58 -62.38 30.22
C CYS A 6 33.69 -62.94 29.08
N ALA A 7 33.69 -64.26 28.82
CA ALA A 7 33.33 -64.80 27.49
C ALA A 7 32.53 -66.13 27.44
N ARG A 8 31.65 -66.19 26.42
CA ARG A 8 31.19 -67.32 25.54
C ARG A 8 31.30 -68.82 25.98
N LYS A 9 30.18 -69.53 25.68
CA LYS A 9 30.00 -70.88 25.05
C LYS A 9 29.76 -72.15 25.89
N LEU A 10 28.53 -72.68 25.79
CA LEU A 10 28.11 -74.11 25.62
C LEU A 10 26.70 -74.13 24.95
N ALA A 11 26.13 -75.22 24.40
CA ALA A 11 26.72 -76.26 23.53
C ALA A 11 25.64 -77.00 22.66
N ARG A 12 25.96 -77.15 21.36
CA ARG A 12 25.48 -78.15 20.35
C ARG A 12 24.68 -79.39 20.82
N ARG A 13 23.52 -79.68 20.18
CA ARG A 13 23.21 -80.91 19.36
C ARG A 13 21.71 -81.10 19.06
N SER A 14 21.32 -81.07 17.77
CA SER A 14 20.40 -82.05 17.13
C SER A 14 20.01 -81.65 15.68
N ARG A 15 20.25 -82.54 14.72
CA ARG A 15 19.65 -82.60 13.38
C ARG A 15 19.65 -84.07 12.91
N SER A 16 18.86 -84.36 11.88
CA SER A 16 18.90 -85.59 11.06
C SER A 16 18.22 -86.89 11.53
N ALA A 17 17.67 -87.00 12.75
CA ALA A 17 16.94 -88.22 13.16
C ALA A 17 15.47 -88.27 12.70
N LEU A 18 14.71 -87.18 12.91
CA LEU A 18 13.25 -87.17 12.75
C LEU A 18 12.77 -86.83 11.32
N ILE A 19 13.62 -87.02 10.31
CA ILE A 19 13.16 -87.16 8.92
C ILE A 19 12.46 -88.51 8.74
N ALA A 20 12.98 -89.57 9.37
CA ALA A 20 12.67 -90.98 9.13
C ALA A 20 11.21 -91.46 9.30
N ALA A 21 10.32 -90.63 9.87
CA ALA A 21 8.91 -90.94 10.08
C ALA A 21 8.04 -89.73 9.70
N LEU A 22 8.12 -89.18 8.49
CA LEU A 22 7.91 -89.87 7.20
C LEU A 22 6.70 -90.82 7.26
N THR A 23 5.61 -90.42 6.61
CA THR A 23 4.75 -91.27 5.75
C THR A 23 4.18 -92.60 6.25
N VAL A 24 4.35 -93.01 7.51
CA VAL A 24 3.68 -94.23 8.03
C VAL A 24 2.17 -93.99 8.22
N LEU A 25 1.78 -92.73 8.49
CA LEU A 25 0.40 -92.24 8.33
C LEU A 25 0.45 -90.83 7.69
N LEU A 26 0.00 -90.56 6.46
CA LEU A 26 -0.41 -91.37 5.30
C LEU A 26 -1.70 -92.20 5.37
N VAL A 27 -1.71 -93.41 5.95
CA VAL A 27 -2.81 -94.39 5.85
C VAL A 27 -4.05 -94.05 6.72
N GLN A 28 -4.33 -92.75 6.90
CA GLN A 28 -5.70 -92.24 7.01
C GLN A 28 -5.96 -91.18 5.92
N THR A 29 -5.65 -91.58 4.68
CA THR A 29 -6.62 -91.61 3.58
C THR A 29 -7.67 -90.49 3.63
N LEU A 30 -7.56 -89.40 2.88
CA LEU A 30 -7.42 -89.40 1.42
C LEU A 30 -8.39 -90.43 0.83
N ILE A 31 -9.59 -89.97 0.41
CA ILE A 31 -10.81 -90.75 0.11
C ILE A 31 -11.64 -91.09 1.37
N VAL A 32 -12.45 -90.12 1.85
CA VAL A 32 -13.86 -90.25 2.29
C VAL A 32 -14.41 -88.86 2.66
N TRP A 33 -15.46 -88.41 1.96
CA TRP A 33 -16.34 -87.23 2.21
C TRP A 33 -15.65 -85.83 2.08
N ASN A 34 -16.19 -84.78 1.43
CA ASN A 34 -17.57 -84.26 1.17
C ASN A 34 -18.18 -83.62 2.44
N PHE A 35 -18.80 -82.43 2.48
CA PHE A 35 -19.54 -81.61 1.49
C PHE A 35 -19.04 -80.14 1.46
N SER A 36 -19.18 -79.28 0.42
CA SER A 36 -20.14 -79.11 -0.71
C SER A 36 -21.42 -78.34 -0.34
N SER A 37 -21.98 -77.41 -1.15
CA SER A 37 -21.61 -76.76 -2.44
C SER A 37 -21.76 -75.21 -2.28
N LEU A 38 -21.74 -74.25 -3.23
CA LEU A 38 -21.93 -74.07 -4.70
C LEU A 38 -20.78 -73.15 -5.25
N ASP A 39 -20.46 -72.90 -6.54
CA ASP A 39 -21.19 -72.83 -7.84
C ASP A 39 -22.02 -71.52 -8.03
N SER A 40 -22.05 -70.76 -9.14
CA SER A 40 -21.41 -70.72 -10.50
C SER A 40 -21.33 -69.22 -10.97
N GLY A 41 -20.77 -68.76 -12.11
CA GLY A 41 -20.09 -69.36 -13.29
C GLY A 41 -19.88 -68.35 -14.46
N GLU A 42 -19.40 -68.85 -15.62
CA GLU A 42 -19.34 -68.26 -16.99
C GLU A 42 -18.39 -67.08 -17.38
N GLU A 43 -18.21 -66.92 -18.71
CA GLU A 43 -17.07 -66.31 -19.44
C GLU A 43 -17.54 -65.40 -20.61
N ARG A 44 -16.63 -64.58 -21.21
CA ARG A 44 -16.33 -64.57 -22.68
C ARG A 44 -15.32 -63.51 -23.17
N GLU A 45 -14.84 -63.71 -24.38
CA GLU A 45 -13.80 -62.95 -25.11
C GLU A 45 -14.36 -61.81 -26.00
N ASN A 46 -13.55 -60.81 -26.39
CA ASN A 46 -13.16 -60.61 -27.81
C ASN A 46 -12.18 -59.43 -28.14
N ALA A 47 -11.32 -59.71 -29.13
CA ALA A 47 -10.81 -58.88 -30.25
C ALA A 47 -10.17 -57.46 -30.10
N GLY A 48 -9.02 -57.29 -30.78
CA GLY A 48 -8.63 -56.07 -31.53
C GLY A 48 -8.05 -54.88 -30.74
N SER A 49 -6.81 -54.39 -30.90
CA SER A 49 -5.71 -54.53 -31.87
C SER A 49 -5.79 -53.75 -33.21
N SER A 50 -5.43 -52.47 -33.17
CA SER A 50 -4.54 -51.84 -34.17
C SER A 50 -3.52 -50.97 -33.40
N VAL A 51 -2.20 -50.97 -33.62
CA VAL A 51 -1.32 -51.40 -34.73
C VAL A 51 -1.35 -50.47 -35.95
N ARG A 52 -0.47 -49.44 -35.92
CA ARG A 52 0.71 -49.36 -36.79
C ARG A 52 1.76 -48.41 -36.21
N GLU A 53 2.96 -48.92 -35.94
CA GLU A 53 4.19 -48.70 -36.74
C GLU A 53 4.65 -47.23 -36.75
N LYS A 54 5.65 -46.86 -35.94
CA LYS A 54 7.08 -46.94 -36.29
C LYS A 54 7.41 -46.36 -37.68
N ARG A 55 8.06 -45.19 -37.68
CA ARG A 55 9.31 -45.05 -38.43
C ARG A 55 10.32 -44.21 -37.67
N ASP A 56 11.51 -44.76 -37.55
CA ASP A 56 12.67 -44.21 -36.86
C ASP A 56 13.70 -43.79 -37.93
N ARG A 57 14.69 -42.98 -37.54
CA ARG A 57 16.03 -42.81 -38.17
C ARG A 57 16.24 -42.08 -39.51
N VAL A 58 17.19 -41.13 -39.41
CA VAL A 58 18.45 -41.00 -40.21
C VAL A 58 18.50 -40.09 -41.45
N ALA A 59 19.16 -38.95 -41.23
CA ALA A 59 20.22 -38.26 -42.00
C ALA A 59 20.30 -38.29 -43.55
N GLY A 60 20.70 -37.15 -44.12
CA GLY A 60 21.17 -37.04 -45.52
C GLY A 60 21.68 -35.65 -45.90
N SER A 61 23.00 -35.47 -45.98
CA SER A 61 23.70 -34.20 -46.27
C SER A 61 23.51 -33.64 -47.69
N ARG A 62 23.55 -32.30 -47.83
CA ARG A 62 24.39 -31.48 -48.77
C ARG A 62 23.95 -30.00 -48.69
N ALA A 63 24.76 -28.93 -48.66
CA ALA A 63 26.17 -28.61 -49.00
C ALA A 63 26.35 -27.82 -50.32
N ALA A 64 26.58 -26.50 -50.20
CA ALA A 64 27.22 -25.54 -51.13
C ALA A 64 27.08 -24.13 -50.49
N GLY A 65 28.02 -23.18 -50.57
CA GLY A 65 29.41 -23.24 -51.04
C GLY A 65 30.27 -22.12 -50.41
N SER A 66 31.57 -22.18 -50.69
CA SER A 66 32.52 -21.12 -51.11
C SER A 66 32.27 -19.62 -50.77
N GLU A 67 33.30 -18.78 -50.55
CA GLU A 67 34.75 -18.97 -50.72
C GLU A 67 35.62 -18.03 -49.83
N TYR A 68 36.85 -18.47 -49.48
CA TYR A 68 38.18 -17.79 -49.51
C TYR A 68 38.23 -16.24 -49.54
N LEU A 69 39.13 -15.47 -48.90
CA LEU A 69 40.46 -15.63 -48.24
C LEU A 69 40.59 -14.51 -47.13
N GLN A 70 41.70 -14.19 -46.41
CA GLN A 70 43.13 -14.52 -46.49
C GLN A 70 43.83 -14.54 -45.09
N ARG A 71 45.17 -14.75 -45.12
CA ARG A 71 46.22 -14.55 -44.10
C ARG A 71 46.16 -13.15 -43.43
N GLY A 72 46.55 -12.89 -42.18
CA GLY A 72 47.28 -13.67 -41.17
C GLY A 72 48.81 -13.42 -41.18
N VAL A 73 49.43 -12.97 -40.07
CA VAL A 73 50.90 -12.93 -39.85
C VAL A 73 51.25 -12.46 -38.42
N GLN A 74 52.25 -13.11 -37.78
CA GLN A 74 53.09 -12.66 -36.64
C GLN A 74 52.47 -12.21 -35.29
N GLN A 75 53.14 -12.37 -34.14
CA GLN A 75 54.16 -13.35 -33.74
C GLN A 75 54.13 -13.54 -32.20
N GLN A 76 54.82 -14.57 -31.70
CA GLN A 76 54.78 -15.03 -30.31
C GLN A 76 56.20 -15.09 -29.70
N GLN A 77 56.25 -15.17 -28.35
CA GLN A 77 57.28 -15.81 -27.49
C GLN A 77 58.17 -14.89 -26.65
N ARG A 78 58.30 -15.26 -25.37
CA ARG A 78 59.56 -15.84 -24.85
C ARG A 78 59.26 -17.07 -23.96
N GLN A 79 60.18 -18.03 -24.03
CA GLN A 79 60.13 -19.42 -23.54
C GLN A 79 60.67 -19.52 -22.07
N PRO A 80 61.03 -20.70 -21.46
CA PRO A 80 60.99 -22.11 -21.92
C PRO A 80 60.51 -23.19 -20.90
N GLY A 81 60.42 -24.46 -21.35
CA GLY A 81 60.27 -25.64 -20.48
C GLY A 81 59.95 -26.98 -21.19
N GLN A 82 60.97 -27.78 -21.49
CA GLN A 82 61.06 -29.22 -21.87
C GLN A 82 59.76 -30.10 -21.90
N GLN A 83 59.46 -30.87 -22.96
CA GLN A 83 59.97 -32.24 -23.30
C GLN A 83 59.70 -33.33 -22.24
N GLN A 84 59.39 -34.62 -22.53
CA GLN A 84 58.87 -35.38 -23.70
C GLN A 84 58.76 -36.88 -23.25
N HIS A 85 57.75 -37.67 -23.67
CA HIS A 85 57.81 -39.14 -24.00
C HIS A 85 56.43 -39.86 -24.00
N LEU A 86 56.38 -41.13 -24.45
CA LEU A 86 55.17 -41.92 -24.78
C LEU A 86 54.97 -43.20 -23.87
N PRO A 87 54.58 -44.43 -24.34
CA PRO A 87 53.32 -45.11 -23.90
C PRO A 87 53.59 -46.57 -23.39
N PRO A 88 52.70 -47.62 -23.44
CA PRO A 88 51.28 -47.71 -23.82
C PRO A 88 50.27 -48.37 -22.78
N PRO A 89 49.85 -49.67 -22.75
CA PRO A 89 48.44 -50.01 -22.41
C PRO A 89 48.15 -51.25 -21.50
N GLY A 90 46.87 -51.52 -21.16
CA GLY A 90 46.36 -52.92 -21.05
C GLY A 90 45.32 -53.32 -19.97
N ARG A 91 44.14 -53.78 -20.43
CA ARG A 91 43.21 -54.85 -19.93
C ARG A 91 43.13 -55.23 -18.41
N GLY A 92 41.90 -55.41 -17.89
CA GLY A 92 41.63 -56.54 -16.94
C GLY A 92 40.53 -56.48 -15.84
N THR A 93 39.24 -56.65 -16.19
CA THR A 93 38.18 -57.40 -15.41
C THR A 93 37.92 -57.22 -13.89
N SER A 94 36.66 -56.92 -13.48
CA SER A 94 35.82 -57.67 -12.48
C SER A 94 34.94 -56.88 -11.47
N ARG A 95 33.61 -57.01 -11.63
CA ARG A 95 32.47 -57.09 -10.66
C ARG A 95 32.42 -56.30 -9.31
N HIS A 96 31.41 -55.41 -9.23
CA HIS A 96 30.42 -55.13 -8.15
C HIS A 96 30.73 -55.27 -6.64
N ILE A 97 30.28 -54.28 -5.83
CA ILE A 97 29.33 -54.48 -4.70
C ILE A 97 28.70 -53.15 -4.15
N GLN A 98 27.41 -53.23 -3.77
CA GLN A 98 26.58 -52.42 -2.83
C GLN A 98 26.35 -50.88 -2.94
N GLN A 99 25.11 -50.50 -2.58
CA GLN A 99 24.63 -49.15 -2.19
C GLN A 99 24.50 -49.09 -0.62
N PRO A 100 24.09 -47.97 0.02
CA PRO A 100 22.64 -47.71 0.15
C PRO A 100 22.18 -46.23 0.14
N ASP A 101 20.99 -46.04 -0.44
CA ASP A 101 19.89 -45.11 -0.12
C ASP A 101 20.11 -43.81 0.69
N GLY A 102 19.75 -42.68 0.05
CA GLY A 102 19.53 -41.38 0.71
C GLY A 102 18.06 -41.16 1.09
N TYR A 103 17.82 -40.61 2.28
CA TYR A 103 16.49 -40.39 2.86
C TYR A 103 15.67 -39.32 2.10
N TYR A 104 14.39 -39.61 1.84
CA TYR A 104 13.42 -38.58 1.44
C TYR A 104 12.90 -37.84 2.68
N SER A 105 12.72 -36.51 2.57
CA SER A 105 12.03 -35.70 3.59
C SER A 105 10.91 -34.87 2.94
N HIS A 106 9.89 -34.55 3.73
CA HIS A 106 8.57 -34.19 3.22
C HIS A 106 8.43 -32.69 2.94
N ARG A 107 8.03 -32.34 1.71
CA ARG A 107 7.37 -31.05 1.43
C ARG A 107 5.98 -31.05 2.09
N PRO A 108 5.62 -30.04 2.90
CA PRO A 108 4.23 -29.77 3.22
C PRO A 108 3.47 -29.51 1.92
N LYS A 109 2.45 -30.33 1.62
CA LYS A 109 1.53 -30.06 0.49
C LYS A 109 0.55 -28.99 0.92
N GLU A 110 0.82 -27.75 0.54
CA GLU A 110 -0.16 -26.67 0.56
C GLU A 110 -1.41 -27.12 -0.24
N LYS A 111 -2.51 -27.38 0.47
CA LYS A 111 -3.81 -27.65 -0.16
C LYS A 111 -4.42 -26.32 -0.60
N SER A 112 -3.97 -25.81 -1.74
CA SER A 112 -4.70 -24.75 -2.43
C SER A 112 -6.14 -25.21 -2.70
N ARG A 113 -7.11 -24.51 -2.12
CA ARG A 113 -8.47 -24.54 -2.68
C ARG A 113 -8.37 -23.82 -4.02
N VAL A 114 -8.67 -24.54 -5.09
CA VAL A 114 -8.59 -24.02 -6.46
C VAL A 114 -9.86 -23.25 -6.76
N ASP A 115 -9.97 -22.04 -6.22
CA ASP A 115 -10.96 -21.06 -6.67
C ASP A 115 -10.55 -20.56 -8.06
N SER A 116 -11.45 -20.66 -9.03
CA SER A 116 -11.12 -20.70 -10.47
C SER A 116 -10.81 -19.34 -11.12
N ASN A 117 -10.16 -18.42 -10.39
CA ASN A 117 -9.94 -17.03 -10.79
C ASN A 117 -8.44 -16.64 -10.93
N ASN A 118 -7.52 -17.60 -10.97
CA ASN A 118 -6.07 -17.33 -10.89
C ASN A 118 -5.34 -17.24 -12.24
N GLU A 119 -6.03 -17.40 -13.37
CA GLU A 119 -5.43 -17.33 -14.72
C GLU A 119 -4.96 -15.91 -15.11
N ASN A 120 -5.50 -14.85 -14.48
CA ASN A 120 -5.12 -13.46 -14.74
C ASN A 120 -3.82 -13.04 -14.03
N SER A 121 -2.92 -14.00 -13.77
CA SER A 121 -1.58 -13.74 -13.25
C SER A 121 -0.65 -13.38 -14.42
N VAL A 122 -0.06 -12.17 -14.38
CA VAL A 122 0.88 -11.71 -15.42
C VAL A 122 2.12 -12.63 -15.43
N PRO A 123 2.42 -13.32 -16.56
CA PRO A 123 3.60 -14.18 -16.64
C PRO A 123 4.89 -13.40 -16.39
N LYS A 124 5.88 -14.07 -15.78
CA LYS A 124 7.13 -13.42 -15.32
C LYS A 124 8.04 -12.94 -16.45
N ASP A 125 7.77 -13.34 -17.69
CA ASP A 125 8.67 -13.17 -18.84
C ASP A 125 8.55 -11.77 -19.50
N PHE A 126 8.72 -10.74 -18.68
CA PHE A 126 8.91 -9.33 -19.07
C PHE A 126 10.01 -8.67 -18.21
N GLU A 127 11.17 -9.32 -18.14
CA GLU A 127 12.40 -8.70 -17.64
C GLU A 127 12.93 -7.69 -18.68
N ASN A 128 13.11 -6.44 -18.26
CA ASN A 128 13.68 -5.29 -18.99
C ASN A 128 12.75 -4.48 -19.95
N ILE A 129 13.16 -3.22 -20.16
CA ILE A 129 12.64 -2.22 -21.11
C ILE A 129 11.18 -1.76 -20.88
N ASP A 130 10.88 -1.26 -19.67
CA ASP A 130 10.05 -0.02 -19.54
C ASP A 130 10.92 1.25 -19.39
N ASN A 131 12.25 1.10 -19.30
CA ASN A 131 13.22 2.16 -19.57
C ASN A 131 13.47 2.21 -21.10
N SER A 132 12.54 2.79 -21.85
CA SER A 132 12.71 2.95 -23.31
C SER A 132 13.81 3.97 -23.63
N ASN A 133 14.74 3.54 -24.49
CA ASN A 133 15.82 4.34 -25.11
C ASN A 133 16.97 4.83 -24.21
N PHE A 134 17.57 3.93 -23.41
CA PHE A 134 18.99 4.03 -23.06
C PHE A 134 19.80 2.98 -23.83
N GLY A 135 20.42 3.38 -24.95
CA GLY A 135 21.14 2.49 -25.86
C GLY A 135 22.26 3.20 -26.61
N ALA A 136 23.37 3.48 -25.92
CA ALA A 136 24.53 4.14 -26.53
C ALA A 136 25.26 3.19 -27.50
N ARG A 137 25.15 3.43 -28.81
CA ARG A 137 25.99 2.76 -29.82
C ARG A 137 27.42 3.28 -29.72
N SER A 138 28.32 2.47 -29.14
CA SER A 138 29.74 2.82 -29.02
C SER A 138 30.48 2.66 -30.36
N HIS A 139 30.38 3.64 -31.26
CA HIS A 139 31.38 3.80 -32.32
C HIS A 139 32.55 4.66 -31.81
N ARG A 140 33.73 4.06 -31.72
CA ARG A 140 34.98 4.79 -31.50
C ARG A 140 35.37 5.53 -32.77
N GLN A 141 35.44 6.86 -32.71
CA GLN A 141 36.42 7.63 -33.46
C GLN A 141 37.34 8.37 -32.48
N SER A 142 38.48 8.82 -32.99
CA SER A 142 39.64 9.24 -32.22
C SER A 142 40.00 10.70 -32.51
N VAL A 143 40.99 11.22 -31.77
CA VAL A 143 41.57 12.57 -31.87
C VAL A 143 40.64 13.67 -31.29
N GLY A 144 41.13 14.61 -30.48
CA GLY A 144 42.49 14.76 -29.94
C GLY A 144 42.52 15.67 -28.71
N ALA A 145 43.60 15.59 -27.94
CA ALA A 145 43.73 16.35 -26.69
C ALA A 145 44.47 17.68 -26.90
N THR A 146 43.95 18.75 -26.30
CA THR A 146 44.73 19.94 -25.92
C THR A 146 44.40 20.29 -24.48
N SER A 147 45.41 20.79 -23.75
CA SER A 147 45.30 21.10 -22.32
C SER A 147 45.28 22.61 -22.09
N SER A 148 44.53 23.06 -21.08
CA SER A 148 44.95 24.21 -20.29
C SER A 148 44.71 23.94 -18.81
N LYS A 149 45.59 24.48 -17.97
CA LYS A 149 45.46 24.47 -16.51
C LYS A 149 45.13 25.89 -16.09
N GLN A 150 44.19 26.06 -15.15
CA GLN A 150 44.47 26.97 -14.05
C GLN A 150 43.66 26.60 -12.80
N ARG A 151 44.35 26.57 -11.66
CA ARG A 151 43.75 26.79 -10.34
C ARG A 151 43.91 28.27 -10.06
N GLU A 152 42.99 28.86 -9.30
CA GLU A 152 43.43 29.61 -8.12
C GLU A 152 42.35 29.66 -7.03
N ARG A 153 42.77 30.08 -5.84
CA ARG A 153 41.95 30.37 -4.66
C ARG A 153 42.14 31.85 -4.33
N VAL A 154 41.23 32.46 -3.57
CA VAL A 154 41.49 33.01 -2.21
C VAL A 154 40.19 33.62 -1.64
N GLN A 155 40.15 33.83 -0.32
CA GLN A 155 39.00 34.28 0.45
C GLN A 155 38.91 35.80 0.53
N GLY A 156 37.71 36.34 0.84
CA GLY A 156 37.53 37.76 1.18
C GLY A 156 36.31 38.00 2.07
N LYS A 157 36.54 38.55 3.27
CA LYS A 157 35.58 39.09 4.25
C LYS A 157 36.36 40.05 5.18
N PRO A 158 35.70 40.98 5.88
CA PRO A 158 34.59 41.86 5.47
C PRO A 158 34.94 43.34 5.74
N HIS A 159 34.05 44.30 5.45
CA HIS A 159 34.02 45.57 6.22
C HIS A 159 32.66 46.27 6.17
N THR A 160 32.41 47.11 7.18
CA THR A 160 31.18 47.87 7.46
C THR A 160 31.45 49.37 7.46
N GLN A 161 30.44 50.18 7.08
CA GLN A 161 30.24 51.51 7.69
C GLN A 161 28.78 52.01 7.54
N GLN A 162 28.44 53.06 8.29
CA GLN A 162 27.10 53.64 8.44
C GLN A 162 27.09 55.12 8.00
N GLN A 163 25.95 55.66 7.57
CA GLN A 163 25.55 57.09 7.59
C GLN A 163 24.09 57.25 7.10
N ALA A 164 23.35 58.36 7.27
CA ALA A 164 23.19 59.28 8.42
C ALA A 164 22.12 60.39 8.14
N TRP A 165 20.97 60.38 8.86
CA TRP A 165 20.10 61.52 9.25
C TRP A 165 19.37 62.45 8.23
N HIS A 166 18.15 62.90 8.63
CA HIS A 166 17.29 64.04 8.19
C HIS A 166 16.93 64.20 6.68
N ASP A 167 15.75 64.67 6.23
CA ASP A 167 14.79 65.71 6.70
C ASP A 167 13.31 65.25 6.43
N SER A 168 12.31 65.45 7.33
CA SER A 168 11.39 66.60 7.57
C SER A 168 10.22 66.81 6.55
N SER A 169 9.11 67.45 6.97
CA SER A 169 7.75 67.26 6.38
C SER A 169 6.84 68.49 6.35
N PRO A 170 5.76 68.47 5.53
CA PRO A 170 4.41 68.96 5.89
C PRO A 170 3.38 67.78 5.96
N ARG A 171 2.42 67.67 6.90
CA ARG A 171 1.27 68.54 7.29
C ARG A 171 0.21 68.64 6.18
N LEU A 172 -1.12 68.45 6.35
CA LEU A 172 -2.05 68.22 7.51
C LEU A 172 -3.10 67.13 7.13
N GLY A 173 -4.02 66.60 7.98
CA GLY A 173 -4.41 66.95 9.36
C GLY A 173 -5.46 66.02 10.04
N ARG A 174 -6.03 66.51 11.16
CA ARG A 174 -6.98 65.91 12.14
C ARG A 174 -8.40 65.66 11.56
N SER A 175 -9.39 65.01 12.19
CA SER A 175 -9.73 64.61 13.60
C SER A 175 -10.48 63.24 13.63
N SER A 176 -10.71 62.43 14.70
CA SER A 176 -10.83 62.52 16.18
C SER A 176 -12.28 62.56 16.77
N ASN A 177 -12.54 61.68 17.77
CA ASN A 177 -13.66 61.60 18.76
C ASN A 177 -15.00 60.94 18.30
N GLU A 178 -15.51 59.78 18.76
CA GLU A 178 -15.68 59.10 20.09
C GLU A 178 -16.99 59.48 20.87
N ILE A 179 -17.61 58.46 21.53
CA ILE A 179 -18.67 58.47 22.60
C ILE A 179 -20.15 58.07 22.22
N LEU A 180 -20.85 57.46 23.21
CA LEU A 180 -22.10 56.63 23.21
C LEU A 180 -23.32 57.39 23.85
N PRO A 181 -24.49 56.81 24.32
CA PRO A 181 -25.14 55.47 24.23
C PRO A 181 -26.70 55.51 23.96
N ILE A 182 -27.50 54.50 24.45
CA ILE A 182 -29.00 54.36 24.56
C ILE A 182 -29.72 53.72 23.34
N GLY A 183 -30.76 52.87 23.43
CA GLY A 183 -31.35 52.11 24.56
C GLY A 183 -32.82 51.63 24.40
N HIS A 184 -33.07 50.32 24.57
CA HIS A 184 -34.33 49.59 24.97
C HIS A 184 -35.71 49.67 24.22
N GLN A 185 -36.17 48.48 23.79
CA GLN A 185 -37.53 47.84 23.95
C GLN A 185 -38.85 48.29 23.22
N SER A 186 -39.41 47.34 22.44
CA SER A 186 -40.74 46.65 22.63
C SER A 186 -42.03 46.99 21.82
N LEU A 187 -42.71 45.90 21.39
CA LEU A 187 -44.18 45.60 21.29
C LEU A 187 -45.12 46.09 20.13
N GLU A 188 -45.41 45.14 19.22
CA GLU A 188 -46.73 44.48 18.94
C GLU A 188 -47.90 45.04 18.07
N LEU A 189 -48.73 44.07 17.61
CA LEU A 189 -50.08 44.11 16.95
C LEU A 189 -50.16 44.65 15.51
N GLY A 190 -50.93 44.08 14.56
CA GLY A 190 -51.82 42.90 14.47
C GLY A 190 -52.54 42.89 13.08
N ASN A 191 -53.41 41.96 12.64
CA ASN A 191 -53.89 40.63 13.08
C ASN A 191 -54.70 39.94 11.91
N ASN A 192 -55.28 38.74 12.14
CA ASN A 192 -56.33 38.00 11.37
C ASN A 192 -55.91 37.12 10.15
N ALA A 193 -56.51 35.95 9.88
CA ALA A 193 -57.30 34.95 10.66
C ALA A 193 -57.38 33.63 9.81
N SER A 194 -57.49 32.40 10.32
CA SER A 194 -58.64 31.80 11.06
C SER A 194 -58.31 30.39 11.63
N TYR A 195 -59.13 29.90 12.58
CA TYR A 195 -59.08 28.61 13.32
C TYR A 195 -60.39 27.79 13.08
N PRO A 196 -60.78 26.69 13.80
CA PRO A 196 -60.18 25.88 14.91
C PRO A 196 -60.05 24.35 14.57
N GLY A 197 -59.69 23.38 15.44
CA GLY A 197 -59.28 23.24 16.87
C GLY A 197 -59.38 21.74 17.27
N GLY A 198 -58.92 21.21 18.42
CA GLY A 198 -58.13 21.74 19.54
C GLY A 198 -57.99 20.71 20.70
N GLN A 199 -57.13 21.00 21.70
CA GLN A 199 -57.00 20.35 23.03
C GLN A 199 -56.49 18.88 23.15
N GLY A 200 -56.00 18.54 24.36
CA GLY A 200 -55.53 17.22 24.83
C GLY A 200 -55.01 17.31 26.28
N ILE A 201 -54.73 16.19 26.99
CA ILE A 201 -54.10 16.18 28.33
C ILE A 201 -53.53 14.79 28.75
N VAL A 202 -52.46 14.86 29.57
CA VAL A 202 -51.77 13.88 30.47
C VAL A 202 -52.42 12.50 30.77
N GLY A 203 -51.61 11.43 30.83
CA GLY A 203 -51.74 10.37 31.87
C GLY A 203 -51.34 8.92 31.55
N GLY A 204 -50.78 8.20 32.54
CA GLY A 204 -51.23 6.82 32.84
C GLY A 204 -50.36 5.60 32.46
N LEU A 205 -49.48 5.21 33.39
CA LEU A 205 -48.85 3.91 33.65
C LEU A 205 -49.65 2.58 33.39
N GLN A 206 -48.86 1.48 33.34
CA GLN A 206 -49.19 0.03 33.54
C GLN A 206 -49.98 -0.69 32.41
N GLN A 207 -49.66 -1.91 31.93
CA GLN A 207 -48.94 -3.14 32.40
C GLN A 207 -49.81 -4.14 33.19
N GLN A 208 -50.11 -5.32 32.61
CA GLN A 208 -49.90 -6.68 33.20
C GLN A 208 -50.54 -7.86 32.40
N HIS A 209 -49.79 -8.98 32.31
CA HIS A 209 -50.23 -10.41 32.29
C HIS A 209 -51.21 -10.92 31.17
N THR A 210 -51.42 -12.24 30.93
CA THR A 210 -51.25 -13.45 31.77
C THR A 210 -50.87 -14.74 30.98
N ARG A 211 -50.56 -15.83 31.72
CA ARG A 211 -50.33 -17.26 31.35
C ARG A 211 -51.41 -17.83 30.39
N ALA A 212 -51.22 -18.87 29.56
CA ALA A 212 -50.29 -20.03 29.46
C ALA A 212 -50.75 -21.37 30.10
N SER A 213 -51.04 -22.36 29.24
CA SER A 213 -51.18 -23.82 29.49
C SER A 213 -51.14 -24.54 28.12
N LEU A 214 -50.23 -25.47 27.79
CA LEU A 214 -50.01 -26.84 28.30
C LEU A 214 -51.04 -27.89 27.83
N ASP A 215 -50.60 -28.86 27.01
CA ASP A 215 -50.64 -30.29 27.38
C ASP A 215 -49.58 -31.11 26.58
N GLN A 216 -49.41 -32.40 26.90
CA GLN A 216 -48.50 -33.40 26.29
C GLN A 216 -49.33 -34.57 25.67
N SER A 217 -48.84 -35.59 24.95
CA SER A 217 -47.63 -36.40 25.18
C SER A 217 -47.42 -37.53 24.10
N GLN A 218 -46.30 -38.27 24.26
CA GLN A 218 -46.01 -39.65 23.79
C GLN A 218 -45.61 -39.95 22.31
N HIS A 219 -45.14 -41.19 22.09
CA HIS A 219 -44.13 -41.59 21.09
C HIS A 219 -44.61 -42.61 20.03
N ARG A 220 -43.95 -42.63 18.85
CA ARG A 220 -43.08 -43.77 18.42
C ARG A 220 -42.21 -43.47 17.19
N HIS A 221 -41.23 -44.35 16.91
CA HIS A 221 -40.27 -44.22 15.81
C HIS A 221 -40.81 -44.66 14.44
N GLN A 222 -40.35 -44.03 13.35
CA GLN A 222 -39.86 -44.74 12.17
C GLN A 222 -38.97 -43.87 11.24
N HIS A 223 -37.99 -44.52 10.63
CA HIS A 223 -37.10 -44.09 9.54
C HIS A 223 -36.85 -45.35 8.67
N PRO A 224 -36.35 -45.25 7.42
CA PRO A 224 -36.02 -44.06 6.64
C PRO A 224 -36.71 -44.03 5.26
N HIS A 225 -36.50 -42.97 4.46
CA HIS A 225 -36.27 -43.15 3.01
C HIS A 225 -35.44 -42.00 2.43
N LYS A 226 -34.63 -42.30 1.41
CA LYS A 226 -33.66 -41.38 0.80
C LYS A 226 -34.33 -40.19 0.10
N LYS A 227 -33.74 -38.99 0.23
CA LYS A 227 -33.77 -37.95 -0.82
C LYS A 227 -32.33 -37.57 -1.18
N GLN A 228 -32.12 -37.19 -2.44
CA GLN A 228 -30.80 -36.82 -2.96
C GLN A 228 -30.35 -35.47 -2.39
N ALA A 229 -29.04 -35.29 -2.25
CA ALA A 229 -28.46 -34.00 -1.86
C ALA A 229 -28.42 -33.07 -3.08
N THR A 230 -29.39 -32.15 -3.18
CA THR A 230 -29.26 -30.95 -4.01
C THR A 230 -28.37 -29.94 -3.28
N THR A 231 -27.39 -29.38 -4.00
CA THR A 231 -26.54 -28.30 -3.50
C THR A 231 -27.39 -27.10 -3.11
N PRO A 232 -27.19 -26.45 -1.95
CA PRO A 232 -27.95 -25.26 -1.59
C PRO A 232 -27.60 -24.11 -2.55
N THR A 233 -28.58 -23.67 -3.32
CA THR A 233 -28.55 -22.37 -4.00
C THR A 233 -28.51 -21.26 -2.96
N LEU A 234 -27.54 -20.35 -3.06
CA LEU A 234 -27.50 -19.15 -2.23
C LEU A 234 -28.72 -18.27 -2.54
N GLU A 235 -29.67 -18.19 -1.61
CA GLU A 235 -30.84 -17.30 -1.72
C GLU A 235 -30.40 -15.84 -1.55
N VAL A 236 -29.90 -15.25 -2.64
CA VAL A 236 -29.67 -13.81 -2.72
C VAL A 236 -31.02 -13.11 -2.67
N THR A 237 -31.33 -12.45 -1.55
CA THR A 237 -32.57 -11.69 -1.40
C THR A 237 -32.47 -10.38 -2.18
N TYR A 238 -33.23 -10.27 -3.27
CA TYR A 238 -33.43 -9.05 -4.05
C TYR A 238 -34.72 -8.34 -3.61
N ASP A 239 -34.77 -7.02 -3.72
CA ASP A 239 -36.00 -6.24 -3.49
C ASP A 239 -36.94 -6.23 -4.71
N GLN A 240 -36.40 -6.52 -5.91
CA GLN A 240 -37.14 -6.88 -7.11
C GLN A 240 -36.41 -8.04 -7.80
N PRO A 241 -37.10 -9.04 -8.37
CA PRO A 241 -36.44 -10.12 -9.10
C PRO A 241 -35.64 -9.55 -10.29
N PRO A 242 -34.48 -10.14 -10.64
CA PRO A 242 -33.68 -9.68 -11.77
C PRO A 242 -34.47 -9.82 -13.08
N GLN A 243 -34.31 -8.84 -13.97
CA GLN A 243 -35.06 -8.76 -15.24
C GLN A 243 -34.75 -9.92 -16.22
N CYS A 244 -33.65 -10.64 -15.99
CA CYS A 244 -33.23 -11.79 -16.77
C CYS A 244 -32.59 -12.87 -15.88
N GLU A 245 -32.46 -14.09 -16.40
CA GLU A 245 -31.67 -15.15 -15.77
C GLU A 245 -30.17 -14.78 -15.75
N ILE A 246 -29.55 -14.79 -14.56
CA ILE A 246 -28.13 -14.47 -14.36
C ILE A 246 -27.32 -15.77 -14.32
N SER A 247 -26.67 -16.12 -15.44
CA SER A 247 -25.89 -17.36 -15.60
C SER A 247 -24.37 -17.14 -15.72
N GLY A 248 -23.91 -15.89 -15.80
CA GLY A 248 -22.48 -15.54 -15.87
C GLY A 248 -21.76 -15.75 -14.53
N LYS A 249 -20.67 -16.53 -14.54
CA LYS A 249 -19.89 -16.87 -13.31
C LYS A 249 -19.36 -15.62 -12.61
N GLU A 250 -18.86 -14.67 -13.37
CA GLU A 250 -18.44 -13.33 -12.95
C GLU A 250 -19.54 -12.60 -12.19
N ALA A 251 -20.71 -12.41 -12.80
CA ALA A 251 -21.85 -11.73 -12.19
C ALA A 251 -22.34 -12.44 -10.92
N ILE A 252 -22.44 -13.78 -10.92
CA ILE A 252 -22.79 -14.58 -9.73
C ILE A 252 -21.75 -14.40 -8.61
N SER A 253 -20.46 -14.35 -8.96
CA SER A 253 -19.37 -14.08 -8.02
C SER A 253 -19.41 -12.64 -7.48
N ALA A 254 -19.81 -11.65 -8.28
CA ALA A 254 -20.00 -10.27 -7.81
C ALA A 254 -21.22 -10.16 -6.87
N LEU A 255 -22.38 -10.71 -7.25
CA LEU A 255 -23.62 -10.69 -6.47
C LEU A 255 -23.46 -11.35 -5.08
N SER A 256 -22.67 -12.41 -4.99
CA SER A 256 -22.38 -13.10 -3.71
C SER A 256 -21.36 -12.39 -2.81
N ARG A 257 -20.68 -11.34 -3.30
CA ARG A 257 -19.68 -10.55 -2.56
C ARG A 257 -20.10 -9.09 -2.30
N ALA A 258 -20.97 -8.54 -3.14
CA ALA A 258 -21.52 -7.19 -2.98
C ALA A 258 -22.32 -7.07 -1.67
N LYS A 259 -22.15 -5.97 -0.93
CA LYS A 259 -22.59 -5.84 0.46
C LYS A 259 -23.99 -5.23 0.53
N SER A 260 -24.20 -4.10 -0.15
CA SER A 260 -25.49 -3.42 -0.22
C SER A 260 -26.49 -4.18 -1.10
N LYS A 261 -27.80 -3.94 -0.91
CA LYS A 261 -28.85 -4.50 -1.78
C LYS A 261 -28.87 -3.78 -3.13
N GLU A 262 -28.61 -2.48 -3.06
CA GLU A 262 -28.52 -1.51 -4.13
C GLU A 262 -27.45 -1.90 -5.15
N CYS A 263 -26.23 -2.21 -4.69
CA CYS A 263 -25.15 -2.69 -5.56
C CYS A 263 -25.48 -4.04 -6.19
N ARG A 264 -26.14 -4.98 -5.47
CA ARG A 264 -26.61 -6.24 -6.06
C ARG A 264 -27.67 -6.02 -7.14
N GLN A 265 -28.62 -5.11 -6.93
CA GLN A 265 -29.64 -4.76 -7.94
C GLN A 265 -29.01 -4.14 -9.19
N GLN A 266 -28.06 -3.21 -9.01
CA GLN A 266 -27.35 -2.57 -10.11
C GLN A 266 -26.49 -3.57 -10.92
N ILE A 267 -25.78 -4.47 -10.24
CA ILE A 267 -25.02 -5.56 -10.90
C ILE A 267 -25.95 -6.42 -11.77
N ALA A 268 -27.14 -6.76 -11.27
CA ALA A 268 -28.13 -7.53 -12.01
C ALA A 268 -28.67 -6.77 -13.25
N GLU A 269 -29.04 -5.50 -13.10
CA GLU A 269 -29.53 -4.66 -14.21
C GLU A 269 -28.47 -4.52 -15.32
N VAL A 270 -27.24 -4.18 -14.94
CA VAL A 270 -26.11 -3.98 -15.87
C VAL A 270 -25.78 -5.29 -16.61
N TYR A 271 -25.80 -6.43 -15.92
CA TYR A 271 -25.62 -7.73 -16.55
C TYR A 271 -26.74 -8.04 -17.57
N CYS A 272 -28.02 -7.84 -17.20
CA CYS A 272 -29.14 -8.15 -18.09
C CYS A 272 -29.17 -7.25 -19.33
N ARG A 273 -28.98 -5.93 -19.15
CA ARG A 273 -28.90 -4.99 -20.27
C ARG A 273 -27.72 -5.27 -21.21
N HIS A 274 -26.63 -5.84 -20.72
CA HIS A 274 -25.53 -6.32 -21.56
C HIS A 274 -25.88 -7.62 -22.29
N LYS A 275 -26.51 -8.59 -21.60
CA LYS A 275 -27.01 -9.87 -22.17
C LYS A 275 -28.00 -9.63 -23.31
N GLU A 276 -28.78 -8.56 -23.25
CA GLU A 276 -29.76 -8.15 -24.27
C GLU A 276 -29.18 -7.24 -25.38
N GLY A 277 -27.87 -6.95 -25.38
CA GLY A 277 -27.23 -6.07 -26.37
C GLY A 277 -27.55 -4.58 -26.20
N GLN A 278 -28.21 -4.19 -25.10
CA GLN A 278 -28.66 -2.81 -24.86
C GLN A 278 -27.65 -1.94 -24.09
N LEU A 279 -26.46 -2.47 -23.75
CA LEU A 279 -25.48 -1.75 -22.93
C LEU A 279 -24.27 -1.19 -23.70
N MET A 280 -23.58 -2.01 -24.48
CA MET A 280 -22.35 -1.64 -25.21
C MET A 280 -22.65 -1.34 -26.69
N PRO A 281 -21.88 -0.45 -27.36
CA PRO A 281 -21.93 -0.26 -28.80
C PRO A 281 -21.17 -1.37 -29.55
N ASP A 282 -21.73 -1.92 -30.63
CA ASP A 282 -21.04 -2.90 -31.50
C ASP A 282 -20.06 -2.24 -32.49
N ALA A 283 -20.38 -1.05 -33.00
CA ALA A 283 -19.55 -0.29 -33.94
C ALA A 283 -19.63 1.22 -33.64
N VAL A 284 -18.58 1.97 -34.01
CA VAL A 284 -18.44 3.42 -33.76
C VAL A 284 -17.74 4.09 -34.95
N THR A 285 -18.16 5.30 -35.27
CA THR A 285 -17.64 6.11 -36.39
C THR A 285 -16.27 6.70 -36.07
N ARG A 286 -15.30 6.53 -36.98
CA ARG A 286 -14.02 7.26 -36.99
C ARG A 286 -14.14 8.52 -37.86
N TYR A 287 -13.78 9.67 -37.30
CA TYR A 287 -13.76 10.98 -37.96
C TYR A 287 -12.34 11.46 -38.31
N CYS A 288 -11.30 10.81 -37.77
CA CYS A 288 -9.91 11.10 -38.09
C CYS A 288 -9.59 10.76 -39.56
N PRO A 289 -9.11 11.72 -40.38
CA PRO A 289 -8.93 11.54 -41.82
C PRO A 289 -7.66 10.76 -42.23
N ILE A 290 -6.69 10.62 -41.32
CA ILE A 290 -5.45 9.87 -41.59
C ILE A 290 -5.60 8.38 -41.27
N GLU A 291 -4.91 7.52 -42.03
CA GLU A 291 -4.79 6.11 -41.70
C GLU A 291 -3.79 5.91 -40.55
N GLY A 292 -4.18 5.10 -39.54
CA GLY A 292 -3.34 4.85 -38.37
C GLY A 292 -3.28 6.02 -37.39
N LYS A 293 -2.06 6.40 -36.96
CA LYS A 293 -1.78 7.39 -35.92
C LYS A 293 -0.98 8.58 -36.45
N ALA A 294 -1.26 9.76 -35.92
CA ALA A 294 -0.42 10.94 -36.13
C ALA A 294 0.98 10.77 -35.52
N ASN A 295 1.99 11.36 -36.14
CA ASN A 295 3.38 11.28 -35.71
C ASN A 295 3.99 12.68 -35.54
N VAL A 296 3.42 13.47 -34.62
CA VAL A 296 3.85 14.84 -34.33
C VAL A 296 5.16 14.83 -33.53
N ASN A 297 6.27 14.93 -34.24
CA ASN A 297 7.60 15.02 -33.61
C ASN A 297 7.90 16.45 -33.16
N ILE A 298 8.13 16.62 -31.85
CA ILE A 298 8.54 17.90 -31.29
C ILE A 298 10.05 18.07 -31.41
N GLN A 299 10.47 19.15 -32.07
CA GLN A 299 11.84 19.64 -32.02
C GLN A 299 12.13 20.20 -30.62
N TRP A 300 12.83 19.40 -29.82
CA TRP A 300 13.26 19.76 -28.48
C TRP A 300 14.70 20.26 -28.50
N ASP A 301 14.85 21.50 -28.05
CA ASP A 301 16.11 22.22 -27.85
C ASP A 301 15.90 23.08 -26.60
N GLU A 302 16.83 23.01 -25.64
CA GLU A 302 16.67 23.67 -24.34
C GLU A 302 16.78 25.20 -24.45
N ASP A 303 17.60 25.70 -25.36
CA ASP A 303 17.72 27.14 -25.65
C ASP A 303 16.39 27.70 -26.19
N SER A 304 15.57 26.87 -26.84
CA SER A 304 14.26 27.26 -27.38
C SER A 304 13.17 27.47 -26.32
N VAL A 305 13.50 27.31 -25.02
CA VAL A 305 12.57 27.42 -23.89
C VAL A 305 12.87 28.62 -22.97
N GLU A 306 14.00 29.30 -23.17
CA GLU A 306 14.42 30.46 -22.35
C GLU A 306 13.83 31.80 -22.83
N SER A 307 13.30 31.86 -24.07
CA SER A 307 12.62 33.06 -24.59
C SER A 307 11.18 33.18 -24.06
N PHE A 308 10.84 34.32 -23.43
CA PHE A 308 9.51 34.52 -22.87
C PHE A 308 8.48 34.80 -23.99
N PRO A 309 7.35 34.09 -24.07
CA PRO A 309 6.41 34.19 -25.18
C PRO A 309 5.58 35.48 -25.12
N LEU A 310 5.35 36.11 -26.28
CA LEU A 310 4.49 37.31 -26.44
C LEU A 310 3.01 37.07 -26.06
N LYS A 311 2.56 35.81 -26.08
CA LYS A 311 1.22 35.37 -25.67
C LYS A 311 1.35 34.12 -24.78
N PRO A 312 1.70 34.28 -23.49
CA PRO A 312 1.87 33.15 -22.57
C PRO A 312 0.55 32.42 -22.35
N VAL A 313 0.57 31.10 -22.39
CA VAL A 313 -0.61 30.29 -22.03
C VAL A 313 -0.94 30.36 -20.55
N ARG A 314 -2.22 30.32 -20.23
CA ARG A 314 -2.78 30.22 -18.88
C ARG A 314 -3.21 28.79 -18.63
N ILE A 315 -2.64 28.17 -17.60
CA ILE A 315 -2.84 26.74 -17.31
C ILE A 315 -3.95 26.59 -16.27
N VAL A 316 -4.83 25.60 -16.44
CA VAL A 316 -5.65 25.07 -15.34
C VAL A 316 -5.11 23.72 -14.88
N PHE A 317 -4.70 23.68 -13.62
CA PHE A 317 -4.28 22.48 -12.93
C PHE A 317 -5.48 21.83 -12.23
N VAL A 318 -5.85 20.62 -12.64
CA VAL A 318 -6.81 19.79 -11.92
C VAL A 318 -6.05 18.87 -10.96
N LEU A 319 -6.16 19.18 -9.67
CA LEU A 319 -5.42 18.51 -8.61
C LEU A 319 -6.34 17.45 -7.97
N VAL A 320 -5.99 16.17 -8.14
CA VAL A 320 -6.83 15.02 -7.75
C VAL A 320 -6.18 14.32 -6.57
N ILE A 321 -6.70 14.55 -5.35
CA ILE A 321 -5.96 14.28 -4.11
C ILE A 321 -6.78 13.51 -3.05
N HIS A 322 -6.07 12.70 -2.27
CA HIS A 322 -6.62 11.84 -1.22
C HIS A 322 -5.57 11.57 -0.13
N GLY A 323 -5.97 10.95 0.97
CA GLY A 323 -5.07 10.57 2.07
C GLY A 323 -4.83 11.69 3.07
N ARG A 324 -3.66 11.69 3.71
CA ARG A 324 -3.33 12.57 4.85
C ARG A 324 -2.16 13.56 4.61
N ALA A 325 -1.44 13.45 3.49
CA ALA A 325 -0.20 14.17 3.18
C ALA A 325 -0.39 15.68 2.84
N SER A 326 -1.13 16.41 3.68
CA SER A 326 -1.54 17.81 3.46
C SER A 326 -0.35 18.76 3.29
N ARG A 327 0.72 18.61 4.08
CA ARG A 327 1.93 19.46 3.98
C ARG A 327 2.72 19.22 2.69
N GLN A 328 2.81 17.98 2.23
CA GLN A 328 3.45 17.67 0.94
C GLN A 328 2.60 18.21 -0.23
N PHE A 329 1.27 18.12 -0.14
CA PHE A 329 0.37 18.76 -1.12
C PHE A 329 0.52 20.29 -1.13
N GLN A 330 0.58 20.94 0.04
CA GLN A 330 0.83 22.38 0.13
C GLN A 330 2.17 22.76 -0.48
N ARG A 331 3.23 21.98 -0.24
CA ARG A 331 4.55 22.18 -0.86
C ARG A 331 4.52 22.05 -2.38
N LEU A 332 3.87 21.02 -2.91
CA LEU A 332 3.62 20.86 -4.35
C LEU A 332 2.89 22.07 -4.93
N PHE A 333 1.78 22.49 -4.29
CA PHE A 333 1.01 23.67 -4.68
C PHE A 333 1.90 24.92 -4.72
N LYS A 334 2.72 25.15 -3.68
CA LYS A 334 3.69 26.25 -3.59
C LYS A 334 4.65 26.28 -4.78
N ALA A 335 5.18 25.11 -5.18
CA ALA A 335 6.07 24.97 -6.33
C ALA A 335 5.40 25.27 -7.68
N ILE A 336 4.14 24.88 -7.89
CA ILE A 336 3.41 25.07 -9.16
C ILE A 336 2.57 26.35 -9.24
N PHE A 337 2.43 27.10 -8.15
CA PHE A 337 1.56 28.29 -8.10
C PHE A 337 2.08 29.45 -8.95
N HIS A 338 1.19 30.08 -9.70
CA HIS A 338 1.39 31.39 -10.33
C HIS A 338 0.04 32.11 -10.46
N THR A 339 0.00 33.43 -10.25
CA THR A 339 -1.24 34.22 -10.27
C THR A 339 -1.98 34.20 -11.61
N SER A 340 -1.28 34.00 -12.74
CA SER A 340 -1.91 33.89 -14.06
C SER A 340 -2.65 32.57 -14.30
N HIS A 341 -2.31 31.51 -13.55
CA HIS A 341 -2.86 30.16 -13.70
C HIS A 341 -4.06 29.93 -12.78
N PHE A 342 -4.72 28.78 -12.96
CA PHE A 342 -5.89 28.38 -12.19
C PHE A 342 -5.72 26.99 -11.58
N TYR A 343 -6.36 26.74 -10.43
CA TYR A 343 -6.22 25.48 -9.69
C TYR A 343 -7.60 24.99 -9.25
N TYR A 344 -8.06 23.87 -9.83
CA TYR A 344 -9.34 23.25 -9.48
C TYR A 344 -9.08 21.92 -8.77
N ILE A 345 -9.45 21.84 -7.48
CA ILE A 345 -8.99 20.79 -6.58
C ILE A 345 -10.14 19.84 -6.29
N HIS A 346 -10.01 18.59 -6.71
CA HIS A 346 -10.88 17.49 -6.30
C HIS A 346 -10.24 16.76 -5.12
N VAL A 347 -11.00 16.63 -4.03
CA VAL A 347 -10.59 15.85 -2.85
C VAL A 347 -11.52 14.67 -2.67
N ASP A 348 -10.96 13.46 -2.69
CA ASP A 348 -11.71 12.22 -2.55
C ASP A 348 -12.68 12.27 -1.37
N GLN A 349 -13.90 11.78 -1.56
CA GLN A 349 -15.01 11.86 -0.61
C GLN A 349 -14.67 11.28 0.78
N ARG A 350 -13.72 10.34 0.86
CA ARG A 350 -13.26 9.70 2.10
C ARG A 350 -12.20 10.53 2.85
N SER A 351 -11.56 11.50 2.20
CA SER A 351 -10.41 12.26 2.72
C SER A 351 -10.82 13.59 3.36
N ASN A 352 -11.67 13.55 4.40
CA ASN A 352 -12.30 14.75 4.98
C ASN A 352 -11.32 15.73 5.64
N TYR A 353 -10.32 15.25 6.38
CA TYR A 353 -9.22 16.09 6.86
C TYR A 353 -8.53 16.88 5.74
N LEU A 354 -8.11 16.20 4.67
CA LEU A 354 -7.45 16.84 3.54
C LEU A 354 -8.38 17.87 2.88
N HIS A 355 -9.69 17.60 2.80
CA HIS A 355 -10.68 18.55 2.30
C HIS A 355 -10.76 19.82 3.16
N ARG A 356 -10.75 19.72 4.50
CA ARG A 356 -10.68 20.89 5.40
C ARG A 356 -9.43 21.73 5.13
N GLN A 357 -8.25 21.10 5.04
CA GLN A 357 -6.99 21.79 4.74
C GLN A 357 -7.00 22.47 3.35
N VAL A 358 -7.66 21.86 2.37
CA VAL A 358 -7.76 22.35 0.99
C VAL A 358 -8.77 23.50 0.86
N GLN A 359 -9.89 23.47 1.59
CA GLN A 359 -10.81 24.61 1.68
C GLN A 359 -10.14 25.83 2.33
N ALA A 360 -9.37 25.61 3.40
CA ALA A 360 -8.60 26.67 4.06
C ALA A 360 -7.45 27.22 3.20
N LEU A 361 -6.92 26.43 2.26
CA LEU A 361 -5.98 26.90 1.23
C LEU A 361 -6.71 27.73 0.17
N ALA A 362 -7.81 27.23 -0.37
CA ALA A 362 -8.53 27.87 -1.47
C ALA A 362 -9.08 29.26 -1.10
N SER A 363 -9.49 29.48 0.17
CA SER A 363 -9.97 30.78 0.64
C SER A 363 -8.90 31.89 0.62
N GLN A 364 -7.62 31.56 0.46
CA GLN A 364 -6.51 32.53 0.42
C GLN A 364 -6.19 33.04 -0.99
N TYR A 365 -6.72 32.39 -2.05
CA TYR A 365 -6.28 32.64 -3.44
C TYR A 365 -7.47 32.68 -4.42
N PRO A 366 -7.75 33.81 -5.10
CA PRO A 366 -8.93 33.95 -5.96
C PRO A 366 -8.90 33.08 -7.23
N ASN A 367 -7.72 32.57 -7.61
CA ASN A 367 -7.50 31.66 -8.73
C ASN A 367 -7.51 30.16 -8.31
N VAL A 368 -7.96 29.85 -7.10
CA VAL A 368 -8.10 28.48 -6.59
C VAL A 368 -9.57 28.18 -6.28
N ARG A 369 -10.07 27.01 -6.70
CA ARG A 369 -11.42 26.52 -6.42
C ARG A 369 -11.35 25.05 -6.00
N VAL A 370 -12.29 24.62 -5.16
CA VAL A 370 -12.47 23.21 -4.76
C VAL A 370 -13.74 22.69 -5.46
N THR A 371 -13.75 21.43 -5.90
CA THR A 371 -14.97 20.85 -6.50
C THR A 371 -16.08 20.80 -5.44
N PRO A 372 -17.26 21.39 -5.66
CA PRO A 372 -18.36 21.37 -4.67
C PRO A 372 -18.99 19.98 -4.54
N TRP A 373 -18.79 19.15 -5.57
CA TRP A 373 -19.06 17.72 -5.57
C TRP A 373 -17.77 16.95 -5.30
N ARG A 374 -17.87 15.79 -4.65
CA ARG A 374 -16.74 14.88 -4.36
C ARG A 374 -17.14 13.46 -4.75
N MET A 375 -16.16 12.62 -5.02
CA MET A 375 -16.35 11.21 -5.40
C MET A 375 -15.34 10.34 -4.64
N ALA A 376 -15.69 9.10 -4.34
CA ALA A 376 -14.76 8.10 -3.82
C ALA A 376 -13.97 7.48 -4.99
N THR A 377 -13.01 8.21 -5.54
CA THR A 377 -12.16 7.79 -6.65
C THR A 377 -11.24 6.64 -6.25
N ILE A 378 -11.72 5.41 -6.37
CA ILE A 378 -10.98 4.18 -6.07
C ILE A 378 -9.93 3.88 -7.15
N TRP A 379 -8.90 3.09 -6.79
CA TRP A 379 -7.91 2.63 -7.77
C TRP A 379 -8.61 1.87 -8.90
N GLY A 380 -8.37 2.26 -10.15
CA GLY A 380 -9.02 1.66 -11.32
C GLY A 380 -10.49 2.02 -11.54
N GLY A 381 -11.10 2.84 -10.68
CA GLY A 381 -12.52 3.18 -10.72
C GLY A 381 -12.98 3.87 -12.02
N ALA A 382 -14.20 3.54 -12.44
CA ALA A 382 -14.94 4.28 -13.47
C ALA A 382 -15.13 5.76 -13.08
N SER A 383 -15.33 6.01 -11.77
CA SER A 383 -15.50 7.34 -11.17
C SER A 383 -14.35 8.31 -11.44
N LEU A 384 -13.14 7.84 -11.73
CA LEU A 384 -12.00 8.70 -12.09
C LEU A 384 -12.22 9.43 -13.43
N LEU A 385 -12.76 8.76 -14.45
CA LEU A 385 -13.10 9.43 -15.71
C LEU A 385 -14.32 10.35 -15.53
N THR A 386 -15.33 9.92 -14.77
CA THR A 386 -16.52 10.74 -14.47
C THR A 386 -16.13 12.04 -13.75
N MET A 387 -15.15 11.99 -12.84
CA MET A 387 -14.55 13.15 -12.19
C MET A 387 -13.83 14.06 -13.20
N TYR A 388 -13.00 13.50 -14.09
CA TYR A 388 -12.32 14.32 -15.12
C TYR A 388 -13.32 15.00 -16.06
N LEU A 389 -14.29 14.27 -16.62
CA LEU A 389 -15.30 14.83 -17.52
C LEU A 389 -16.15 15.90 -16.84
N ARG A 390 -16.53 15.71 -15.57
CA ARG A 390 -17.28 16.71 -14.80
C ARG A 390 -16.43 17.95 -14.49
N SER A 391 -15.16 17.79 -14.11
CA SER A 391 -14.28 18.94 -13.86
C SER A 391 -13.99 19.74 -15.14
N MET A 392 -13.85 19.07 -16.29
CA MET A 392 -13.77 19.72 -17.60
C MET A 392 -15.03 20.51 -17.95
N ALA A 393 -16.23 19.96 -17.70
CA ALA A 393 -17.49 20.67 -17.92
C ALA A 393 -17.64 21.91 -17.02
N ASP A 394 -17.33 21.78 -15.72
CA ASP A 394 -17.30 22.91 -14.78
C ASP A 394 -16.34 24.01 -15.27
N LEU A 395 -15.13 23.63 -15.72
CA LEU A 395 -14.07 24.55 -16.18
C LEU A 395 -14.37 25.23 -17.52
N LEU A 396 -15.20 24.64 -18.38
CA LEU A 396 -15.73 25.31 -19.57
C LEU A 396 -16.83 26.32 -19.21
N ALA A 397 -17.62 26.06 -18.16
CA ALA A 397 -18.66 26.95 -17.66
C ALA A 397 -18.14 28.16 -16.86
N MET A 398 -16.96 28.06 -16.23
CA MET A 398 -16.29 29.16 -15.52
C MET A 398 -15.77 30.24 -16.50
N ARG A 399 -16.66 31.12 -16.96
CA ARG A 399 -16.35 32.19 -17.94
C ARG A 399 -15.29 33.19 -17.48
N ASP A 400 -15.06 33.31 -16.17
CA ASP A 400 -14.02 34.16 -15.59
C ASP A 400 -12.62 33.52 -15.67
N TRP A 401 -12.54 32.22 -15.96
CA TRP A 401 -11.29 31.46 -16.05
C TRP A 401 -10.90 31.19 -17.51
N SER A 402 -10.21 32.16 -18.13
CA SER A 402 -9.66 32.02 -19.48
C SER A 402 -8.37 31.18 -19.48
N TRP A 403 -8.50 29.86 -19.60
CA TRP A 403 -7.39 28.89 -19.65
C TRP A 403 -7.21 28.26 -21.05
N ASP A 404 -5.96 27.93 -21.40
CA ASP A 404 -5.55 27.30 -22.66
C ASP A 404 -5.33 25.77 -22.52
N PHE A 405 -4.76 25.33 -21.39
CA PHE A 405 -4.38 23.92 -21.14
C PHE A 405 -4.95 23.37 -19.83
N PHE A 406 -5.46 22.15 -19.91
CA PHE A 406 -5.80 21.28 -18.78
C PHE A 406 -4.60 20.39 -18.43
N ILE A 407 -4.17 20.40 -17.17
CA ILE A 407 -3.12 19.50 -16.64
C ILE A 407 -3.63 18.79 -15.39
N ASN A 408 -3.58 17.45 -15.35
CA ASN A 408 -3.88 16.68 -14.14
C ASN A 408 -2.63 16.38 -13.30
N LEU A 409 -2.72 16.51 -11.98
CA LEU A 409 -1.66 16.12 -11.02
C LEU A 409 -2.27 15.44 -9.78
N SER A 410 -1.54 14.49 -9.20
CA SER A 410 -1.83 13.95 -7.87
C SER A 410 -0.99 14.64 -6.79
N ALA A 411 -1.33 14.45 -5.51
CA ALA A 411 -0.51 14.93 -4.39
C ALA A 411 0.90 14.32 -4.32
N ALA A 412 1.17 13.28 -5.12
CA ALA A 412 2.45 12.59 -5.25
C ALA A 412 3.18 12.88 -6.57
N ASP A 413 2.72 13.84 -7.37
CA ASP A 413 3.50 14.41 -8.49
C ASP A 413 4.39 15.55 -7.96
N TYR A 414 5.47 15.90 -8.68
CA TYR A 414 6.24 17.14 -8.46
C TYR A 414 6.75 17.70 -9.78
N PRO A 415 6.86 19.03 -9.96
CA PRO A 415 7.56 19.61 -11.11
C PRO A 415 9.04 19.19 -11.12
N ILE A 416 9.61 19.04 -12.32
CA ILE A 416 11.04 18.81 -12.56
C ILE A 416 11.69 19.88 -13.46
N ARG A 417 10.90 20.88 -13.86
CA ARG A 417 11.33 22.12 -14.55
C ARG A 417 10.51 23.29 -14.01
N ASN A 418 10.99 24.52 -14.21
CA ASN A 418 10.33 25.70 -13.65
C ASN A 418 9.06 26.10 -14.43
N ASN A 419 8.23 26.97 -13.83
CA ASN A 419 6.97 27.43 -14.44
C ASN A 419 7.18 28.16 -15.78
N ASN A 420 8.25 28.96 -15.91
CA ASN A 420 8.48 29.77 -17.09
C ASN A 420 8.82 28.89 -18.29
N GLN A 421 9.64 27.86 -18.09
CA GLN A 421 9.94 26.85 -19.10
C GLN A 421 8.69 26.07 -19.53
N LEU A 422 7.81 25.71 -18.59
CA LEU A 422 6.53 25.06 -18.91
C LEU A 422 5.62 25.98 -19.76
N VAL A 423 5.50 27.25 -19.39
CA VAL A 423 4.69 28.24 -20.12
C VAL A 423 5.27 28.53 -21.49
N ALA A 424 6.58 28.70 -21.64
CA ALA A 424 7.22 28.92 -22.94
C ALA A 424 7.01 27.72 -23.88
N PHE A 425 7.26 26.50 -23.39
CA PHE A 425 7.04 25.27 -24.16
C PHE A 425 5.58 25.10 -24.61
N LEU A 426 4.62 25.26 -23.70
CA LEU A 426 3.20 25.12 -24.04
C LEU A 426 2.67 26.28 -24.91
N SER A 427 3.28 27.47 -24.84
CA SER A 427 2.93 28.58 -25.74
C SER A 427 3.42 28.34 -27.17
N LYS A 428 4.57 27.66 -27.34
CA LYS A 428 5.13 27.22 -28.63
C LYS A 428 4.30 26.10 -29.28
N TYR A 429 3.67 25.25 -28.47
CA TYR A 429 2.94 24.05 -28.91
C TYR A 429 1.45 24.06 -28.51
N ARG A 430 0.81 25.24 -28.55
CA ARG A 430 -0.50 25.49 -27.94
C ARG A 430 -1.66 24.65 -28.49
N ASP A 431 -1.59 24.24 -29.76
CA ASP A 431 -2.66 23.52 -30.46
C ASP A 431 -2.48 21.99 -30.41
N LEU A 432 -1.47 21.49 -29.68
CA LEU A 432 -1.16 20.06 -29.52
C LEU A 432 -1.75 19.46 -28.24
N ASN A 433 -1.90 18.13 -28.22
CA ASN A 433 -2.37 17.34 -27.08
C ASN A 433 -1.30 16.32 -26.67
N PHE A 434 -0.92 16.33 -25.38
CA PHE A 434 0.23 15.61 -24.84
C PHE A 434 -0.22 14.41 -24.02
N ILE A 435 -0.23 13.24 -24.64
CA ILE A 435 -0.72 11.99 -24.05
C ILE A 435 0.25 10.85 -24.40
N LYS A 436 0.37 9.83 -23.55
CA LYS A 436 1.37 8.76 -23.76
C LYS A 436 0.70 7.42 -24.00
N SER A 437 0.91 6.87 -25.19
CA SER A 437 0.51 5.52 -25.58
C SER A 437 1.46 4.47 -25.00
N HIS A 438 0.98 3.22 -24.92
CA HIS A 438 1.68 2.08 -24.34
C HIS A 438 2.83 1.53 -25.21
N GLY A 439 2.92 1.94 -26.49
CA GLY A 439 4.07 1.72 -27.38
C GLY A 439 4.43 0.25 -27.64
N ARG A 440 3.45 -0.67 -27.68
CA ARG A 440 3.66 -2.13 -27.81
C ARG A 440 2.55 -2.79 -28.65
N ASP A 441 2.51 -4.12 -28.67
CA ASP A 441 1.39 -4.95 -29.12
C ASP A 441 0.04 -4.54 -28.45
N ASN A 442 -0.87 -3.97 -29.25
CA ASN A 442 -2.15 -3.43 -28.79
C ASN A 442 -3.15 -4.53 -28.33
N ALA A 443 -3.20 -5.66 -29.04
CA ALA A 443 -4.08 -6.77 -28.64
C ALA A 443 -3.73 -7.30 -27.24
N ARG A 444 -2.44 -7.23 -26.86
CA ARG A 444 -1.97 -7.53 -25.49
C ARG A 444 -2.20 -6.40 -24.49
N PHE A 445 -2.24 -5.13 -24.92
CA PHE A 445 -2.66 -4.02 -24.07
C PHE A 445 -4.13 -4.16 -23.68
N ILE A 446 -5.03 -4.30 -24.66
CA ILE A 446 -6.47 -4.52 -24.48
C ILE A 446 -6.76 -5.61 -23.42
N ARG A 447 -6.17 -6.80 -23.58
CA ARG A 447 -6.33 -7.93 -22.64
C ARG A 447 -5.68 -7.72 -21.26
N LYS A 448 -4.64 -6.89 -21.14
CA LYS A 448 -3.99 -6.60 -19.84
C LYS A 448 -4.73 -5.54 -19.04
N GLN A 449 -5.34 -4.58 -19.71
CA GLN A 449 -6.23 -3.58 -19.09
C GLN A 449 -7.63 -4.13 -18.77
N GLY A 450 -8.01 -5.26 -19.39
CA GLY A 450 -9.37 -5.80 -19.29
C GLY A 450 -10.39 -4.96 -20.08
N LEU A 451 -9.98 -4.30 -21.17
CA LEU A 451 -10.89 -3.53 -22.03
C LEU A 451 -11.92 -4.45 -22.72
N ASP A 452 -11.57 -5.72 -22.92
CA ASP A 452 -12.43 -6.82 -23.38
C ASP A 452 -13.40 -7.35 -22.29
N ARG A 453 -13.42 -6.75 -21.09
CA ARG A 453 -14.28 -7.14 -19.97
C ARG A 453 -15.22 -5.99 -19.58
N LEU A 454 -16.42 -6.37 -19.12
CA LEU A 454 -17.40 -5.45 -18.56
C LEU A 454 -17.15 -5.30 -17.05
N PHE A 455 -17.04 -4.06 -16.58
CA PHE A 455 -16.90 -3.72 -15.17
C PHE A 455 -18.03 -2.79 -14.70
N TYR A 456 -18.29 -2.76 -13.40
CA TYR A 456 -19.21 -1.81 -12.78
C TYR A 456 -18.71 -1.35 -11.40
N GLU A 457 -18.94 -0.08 -11.05
CA GLU A 457 -18.51 0.52 -9.78
C GLU A 457 -19.70 0.68 -8.81
N CYS A 458 -19.74 -0.12 -7.76
CA CYS A 458 -20.64 0.08 -6.61
C CYS A 458 -20.01 -0.47 -5.31
N ASP A 459 -20.51 -0.05 -4.15
CA ASP A 459 -19.91 -0.33 -2.82
C ASP A 459 -18.41 0.07 -2.69
N THR A 460 -17.95 1.05 -3.47
CA THR A 460 -16.52 1.43 -3.62
C THR A 460 -15.61 0.28 -4.08
N HIS A 461 -16.13 -0.60 -4.95
CA HIS A 461 -15.40 -1.71 -5.57
C HIS A 461 -15.68 -1.78 -7.08
N MET A 462 -14.69 -2.20 -7.89
CA MET A 462 -14.88 -2.49 -9.32
C MET A 462 -15.15 -3.97 -9.55
N TRP A 463 -16.42 -4.29 -9.75
CA TRP A 463 -16.91 -5.65 -10.01
C TRP A 463 -16.69 -6.03 -11.47
N ARG A 464 -16.13 -7.22 -11.74
CA ARG A 464 -16.07 -7.79 -13.10
C ARG A 464 -17.35 -8.57 -13.35
N LEU A 465 -18.08 -8.26 -14.42
CA LEU A 465 -19.41 -8.82 -14.69
C LEU A 465 -19.46 -9.82 -15.85
N GLY A 466 -18.46 -9.79 -16.74
CA GLY A 466 -18.35 -10.70 -17.88
C GLY A 466 -17.50 -10.11 -19.00
N ASP A 467 -17.68 -10.65 -20.21
CA ASP A 467 -16.91 -10.30 -21.41
C ASP A 467 -17.71 -9.38 -22.33
N ARG A 468 -17.01 -8.54 -23.10
CA ARG A 468 -17.60 -7.67 -24.14
C ARG A 468 -16.69 -7.58 -25.36
N LYS A 469 -17.29 -7.24 -26.51
CA LYS A 469 -16.52 -6.89 -27.70
C LYS A 469 -15.83 -5.53 -27.53
N ILE A 470 -14.76 -5.33 -28.31
CA ILE A 470 -14.27 -4.00 -28.64
C ILE A 470 -15.08 -3.48 -29.84
N PRO A 471 -15.57 -2.23 -29.86
CA PRO A 471 -16.40 -1.74 -30.96
C PRO A 471 -15.63 -1.67 -32.28
N GLU A 472 -16.28 -2.05 -33.37
CA GLU A 472 -15.73 -1.99 -34.73
C GLU A 472 -15.69 -0.53 -35.25
N GLY A 473 -14.90 -0.29 -36.30
CA GLY A 473 -14.77 1.03 -36.96
C GLY A 473 -13.75 2.00 -36.34
N ILE A 474 -13.31 1.79 -35.09
CA ILE A 474 -12.34 2.63 -34.38
C ILE A 474 -11.02 1.92 -34.04
N SER A 475 -9.95 2.70 -33.89
CA SER A 475 -8.68 2.24 -33.30
C SER A 475 -8.65 2.52 -31.79
N VAL A 476 -8.67 1.49 -30.96
CA VAL A 476 -8.49 1.64 -29.50
C VAL A 476 -7.01 1.77 -29.17
N ASP A 477 -6.66 2.73 -28.29
CA ASP A 477 -5.32 2.89 -27.73
C ASP A 477 -5.39 3.24 -26.24
N GLY A 478 -4.26 3.17 -25.54
CA GLY A 478 -4.10 3.75 -24.22
C GLY A 478 -2.66 3.71 -23.73
N GLY A 479 -2.45 4.09 -22.47
CA GLY A 479 -1.16 4.13 -21.82
C GLY A 479 -1.24 4.82 -20.47
N SER A 480 -0.83 6.08 -20.39
CA SER A 480 -0.88 6.83 -19.13
C SER A 480 -2.13 7.71 -19.00
N ASP A 481 -2.77 7.63 -17.84
CA ASP A 481 -3.82 8.53 -17.31
C ASP A 481 -3.34 9.95 -16.98
N TRP A 482 -2.04 10.24 -17.11
CA TRP A 482 -1.46 11.57 -16.89
C TRP A 482 -1.16 12.22 -18.23
N PHE A 483 -1.69 13.42 -18.46
CA PHE A 483 -1.69 14.09 -19.76
C PHE A 483 -1.69 15.62 -19.63
N LEU A 484 -1.57 16.31 -20.75
CA LEU A 484 -1.92 17.73 -20.87
C LEU A 484 -2.78 17.88 -22.14
N LEU A 485 -3.98 18.44 -22.02
CA LEU A 485 -4.91 18.60 -23.13
C LEU A 485 -5.20 20.09 -23.36
N ASN A 486 -5.27 20.51 -24.62
CA ASN A 486 -5.64 21.89 -24.96
C ASN A 486 -7.16 22.11 -24.84
N ARG A 487 -7.58 23.37 -24.67
CA ARG A 487 -9.00 23.73 -24.49
C ARG A 487 -9.88 23.23 -25.62
N VAL A 488 -9.41 23.28 -26.87
CA VAL A 488 -10.20 22.91 -28.06
C VAL A 488 -10.60 21.43 -28.00
N PHE A 489 -9.66 20.53 -27.68
CA PHE A 489 -9.97 19.11 -27.55
C PHE A 489 -10.83 18.81 -26.30
N VAL A 490 -10.62 19.52 -25.18
CA VAL A 490 -11.49 19.39 -24.00
C VAL A 490 -12.93 19.85 -24.31
N GLU A 491 -13.09 20.94 -25.06
CA GLU A 491 -14.38 21.45 -25.51
C GLU A 491 -15.09 20.46 -26.45
N TYR A 492 -14.36 19.85 -27.39
CA TYR A 492 -14.85 18.75 -28.22
C TYR A 492 -15.32 17.54 -27.37
N VAL A 493 -14.49 17.05 -26.45
CA VAL A 493 -14.80 15.90 -25.58
C VAL A 493 -16.05 16.14 -24.73
N ILE A 494 -16.29 17.37 -24.25
CA ILE A 494 -17.48 17.68 -23.44
C ILE A 494 -18.71 17.94 -24.31
N ASN A 495 -18.62 18.87 -25.27
CA ASN A 495 -19.78 19.42 -25.97
C ASN A 495 -20.19 18.63 -27.22
N SER A 496 -19.33 17.79 -27.81
CA SER A 496 -19.70 17.01 -28.99
C SER A 496 -20.81 16.00 -28.68
N LYS A 497 -21.72 15.86 -29.66
CA LYS A 497 -22.81 14.89 -29.73
C LYS A 497 -22.63 13.93 -30.91
N ASP A 498 -21.42 13.88 -31.48
CA ASP A 498 -21.09 12.90 -32.51
C ASP A 498 -21.12 11.45 -31.98
N ASP A 499 -21.07 10.50 -32.90
CA ASP A 499 -21.18 9.08 -32.61
C ASP A 499 -20.01 8.55 -31.77
N LEU A 500 -18.80 9.09 -31.98
CA LEU A 500 -17.57 8.71 -31.28
C LEU A 500 -17.64 9.11 -29.80
N VAL A 501 -17.84 10.39 -29.52
CA VAL A 501 -17.85 10.93 -28.16
C VAL A 501 -19.02 10.37 -27.36
N THR A 502 -20.19 10.18 -28.00
CA THR A 502 -21.38 9.60 -27.36
C THR A 502 -21.14 8.14 -26.97
N ASN A 503 -20.67 7.30 -27.90
CA ASN A 503 -20.46 5.88 -27.63
C ASN A 503 -19.23 5.61 -26.76
N MET A 504 -18.17 6.43 -26.84
CA MET A 504 -17.03 6.31 -25.92
C MET A 504 -17.40 6.68 -24.49
N LYS A 505 -18.19 7.74 -24.25
CA LYS A 505 -18.72 8.05 -22.90
C LYS A 505 -19.53 6.86 -22.33
N ARG A 506 -20.33 6.18 -23.17
CA ARG A 506 -21.12 4.99 -22.80
C ARG A 506 -20.25 3.76 -22.53
N PHE A 507 -19.29 3.44 -23.41
CA PHE A 507 -18.39 2.29 -23.26
C PHE A 507 -17.49 2.42 -22.01
N TYR A 508 -16.94 3.62 -21.78
CA TYR A 508 -16.00 3.88 -20.69
C TYR A 508 -16.62 4.07 -19.31
N ALA A 509 -17.95 4.23 -19.21
CA ALA A 509 -18.67 4.15 -17.94
C ALA A 509 -18.63 2.75 -17.28
N TYR A 510 -18.31 1.70 -18.06
CA TYR A 510 -18.27 0.30 -17.63
C TYR A 510 -16.88 -0.34 -17.81
N THR A 511 -15.83 0.47 -17.64
CA THR A 511 -14.42 0.12 -17.93
C THR A 511 -13.55 0.28 -16.69
N LEU A 512 -12.65 -0.68 -16.46
CA LEU A 512 -11.54 -0.57 -15.51
C LEU A 512 -10.45 0.37 -16.05
N LEU A 513 -9.88 1.23 -15.19
CA LEU A 513 -8.82 2.20 -15.57
C LEU A 513 -9.19 3.07 -16.78
N PRO A 514 -10.40 3.66 -16.84
CA PRO A 514 -10.91 4.28 -18.07
C PRO A 514 -10.07 5.48 -18.55
N ALA A 515 -9.48 6.24 -17.62
CA ALA A 515 -8.62 7.38 -17.92
C ALA A 515 -7.30 6.98 -18.60
N GLU A 516 -6.87 5.72 -18.51
CA GLU A 516 -5.67 5.21 -19.21
C GLU A 516 -5.91 4.94 -20.71
N SER A 517 -7.14 5.07 -21.24
CA SER A 517 -7.42 4.82 -22.68
C SER A 517 -8.56 5.61 -23.32
N PHE A 518 -9.49 6.19 -22.55
CA PHE A 518 -10.59 7.01 -23.09
C PHE A 518 -10.08 8.19 -23.93
N PHE A 519 -9.16 8.99 -23.37
CA PHE A 519 -8.67 10.19 -24.05
C PHE A 519 -7.84 9.86 -25.30
N HIS A 520 -7.04 8.79 -25.27
CA HIS A 520 -6.31 8.28 -26.43
C HIS A 520 -7.28 7.84 -27.54
N THR A 521 -8.25 6.99 -27.20
CA THR A 521 -9.22 6.42 -28.15
C THR A 521 -10.11 7.49 -28.76
N VAL A 522 -10.55 8.50 -27.98
CA VAL A 522 -11.31 9.64 -28.53
C VAL A 522 -10.40 10.50 -29.41
N LEU A 523 -9.18 10.84 -28.97
CA LEU A 523 -8.26 11.69 -29.74
C LEU A 523 -7.91 11.06 -31.10
N GLU A 524 -7.43 9.82 -31.11
CA GLU A 524 -6.96 9.10 -32.31
C GLU A 524 -8.05 8.85 -33.36
N ASN A 525 -9.34 8.89 -32.98
CA ASN A 525 -10.45 8.69 -33.91
C ASN A 525 -11.25 9.96 -34.20
N SER A 526 -10.99 11.06 -33.49
CA SER A 526 -11.63 12.37 -33.72
C SER A 526 -10.99 13.13 -34.88
N ALA A 527 -11.66 14.20 -35.34
CA ALA A 527 -11.07 15.18 -36.24
C ALA A 527 -9.83 15.91 -35.67
N HIS A 528 -9.53 15.76 -34.37
CA HIS A 528 -8.36 16.35 -33.71
C HIS A 528 -7.13 15.42 -33.68
N CYS A 529 -7.19 14.23 -34.31
CA CYS A 529 -6.13 13.22 -34.19
C CYS A 529 -4.72 13.71 -34.60
N GLU A 530 -4.63 14.64 -35.56
CA GLU A 530 -3.36 15.25 -35.99
C GLU A 530 -2.69 16.13 -34.91
N SER A 531 -3.38 16.48 -33.83
CA SER A 531 -2.81 17.22 -32.69
C SER A 531 -2.06 16.33 -31.68
N MET A 532 -2.09 15.00 -31.84
CA MET A 532 -1.56 14.06 -30.85
C MET A 532 -0.03 13.99 -30.85
N VAL A 533 0.55 14.23 -29.67
CA VAL A 533 1.97 14.03 -29.37
C VAL A 533 2.10 12.86 -28.40
N ASP A 534 2.79 11.78 -28.79
CA ASP A 534 3.04 10.58 -27.98
C ASP A 534 4.11 10.78 -26.87
N ASN A 535 3.95 11.86 -26.11
CA ASN A 535 4.73 12.21 -24.93
C ASN A 535 3.88 13.08 -23.99
N ASN A 536 3.45 12.51 -22.85
CA ASN A 536 2.68 13.22 -21.83
C ASN A 536 3.52 14.16 -20.91
N LEU A 537 4.79 14.39 -21.26
CA LEU A 537 5.73 15.24 -20.51
C LEU A 537 6.02 14.76 -19.06
N ARG A 538 5.70 13.51 -18.71
CA ARG A 538 5.93 12.94 -17.37
C ARG A 538 7.16 12.02 -17.32
N ILE A 539 7.78 11.92 -16.15
CA ILE A 539 8.63 10.79 -15.75
C ILE A 539 7.90 9.96 -14.68
N THR A 540 7.47 8.75 -15.03
CA THR A 540 6.75 7.84 -14.13
C THR A 540 7.69 6.71 -13.68
N ASN A 541 7.88 6.55 -12.37
CA ASN A 541 8.88 5.63 -11.81
C ASN A 541 8.44 4.16 -11.77
N TRP A 542 8.33 3.53 -12.94
CA TRP A 542 7.92 2.13 -13.06
C TRP A 542 9.05 1.13 -12.75
N ASN A 543 8.98 0.46 -11.59
CA ASN A 543 9.75 -0.75 -11.31
C ASN A 543 8.81 -1.95 -11.09
N ARG A 544 8.50 -2.70 -12.16
CA ARG A 544 7.53 -3.81 -12.10
C ARG A 544 7.89 -4.92 -11.11
N LYS A 545 9.18 -5.11 -10.78
CA LYS A 545 9.61 -6.12 -9.79
C LYS A 545 9.11 -5.81 -8.37
N LEU A 546 8.79 -4.54 -8.09
CA LEU A 546 8.24 -4.07 -6.82
C LEU A 546 6.78 -3.61 -6.95
N GLY A 547 6.45 -2.79 -7.95
CA GLY A 547 5.12 -2.16 -8.09
C GLY A 547 3.96 -3.05 -8.57
N CYS A 548 4.23 -4.23 -9.11
CA CYS A 548 3.21 -5.18 -9.58
C CYS A 548 3.06 -6.34 -8.59
N LYS A 549 2.16 -6.22 -7.59
CA LYS A 549 1.90 -7.26 -6.57
C LYS A 549 0.43 -7.69 -6.49
N CYS A 550 -0.43 -7.22 -7.39
CA CYS A 550 -1.89 -7.40 -7.31
C CYS A 550 -2.49 -6.84 -6.00
N GLN A 551 -1.84 -5.82 -5.42
CA GLN A 551 -2.17 -5.24 -4.11
C GLN A 551 -3.61 -4.69 -4.02
N TYR A 552 -4.22 -4.34 -5.16
CA TYR A 552 -5.57 -3.76 -5.25
C TYR A 552 -6.70 -4.81 -5.38
N LYS A 553 -6.42 -6.12 -5.25
CA LYS A 553 -7.42 -7.21 -5.40
C LYS A 553 -8.63 -7.12 -4.43
N HIS A 554 -8.53 -6.32 -3.38
CA HIS A 554 -9.64 -6.05 -2.43
C HIS A 554 -10.51 -4.84 -2.83
N ILE A 555 -10.08 -4.06 -3.83
CA ILE A 555 -10.75 -2.86 -4.38
C ILE A 555 -11.30 -3.14 -5.79
N VAL A 556 -10.65 -4.03 -6.56
CA VAL A 556 -11.04 -4.35 -7.94
C VAL A 556 -10.89 -5.85 -8.23
N ASP A 557 -11.74 -6.38 -9.11
CA ASP A 557 -11.68 -7.76 -9.63
C ASP A 557 -10.55 -7.97 -10.69
N TRP A 558 -9.38 -7.37 -10.46
CA TRP A 558 -8.23 -7.38 -11.37
C TRP A 558 -6.88 -7.24 -10.64
N CYS A 559 -5.77 -7.51 -11.34
CA CYS A 559 -4.42 -7.32 -10.81
C CYS A 559 -3.76 -6.05 -11.38
N GLY A 560 -3.61 -5.04 -10.53
CA GLY A 560 -2.92 -3.79 -10.86
C GLY A 560 -1.41 -3.78 -10.62
N CYS A 561 -0.77 -2.75 -11.17
CA CYS A 561 0.56 -2.27 -10.81
C CYS A 561 0.48 -0.81 -10.35
N SER A 562 1.51 -0.28 -9.69
CA SER A 562 1.67 1.18 -9.51
C SER A 562 3.14 1.61 -9.45
N PRO A 563 3.46 2.88 -9.74
CA PRO A 563 4.84 3.38 -9.71
C PRO A 563 5.44 3.36 -8.29
N ASN A 564 6.75 3.15 -8.23
CA ASN A 564 7.54 3.33 -7.03
C ASN A 564 7.71 4.82 -6.70
N ASP A 565 8.05 5.11 -5.45
CA ASP A 565 8.39 6.46 -5.01
C ASP A 565 9.89 6.72 -5.26
N PHE A 566 10.26 7.94 -5.68
CA PHE A 566 11.64 8.29 -5.99
C PHE A 566 12.53 8.34 -4.74
N LYS A 567 13.84 8.16 -4.92
CA LYS A 567 14.88 8.21 -3.87
C LYS A 567 16.06 9.10 -4.31
N PRO A 568 17.01 9.48 -3.43
CA PRO A 568 18.13 10.38 -3.75
C PRO A 568 18.96 9.93 -4.98
N SER A 569 19.11 8.62 -5.16
CA SER A 569 19.77 8.00 -6.31
C SER A 569 19.12 8.33 -7.67
N ASP A 570 17.84 8.67 -7.69
CA ASP A 570 17.09 8.95 -8.92
C ASP A 570 17.27 10.38 -9.44
N PHE A 571 17.85 11.31 -8.68
CA PHE A 571 17.89 12.74 -9.01
C PHE A 571 18.38 13.04 -10.43
N HIS A 572 19.42 12.33 -10.88
CA HIS A 572 20.00 12.44 -12.22
C HIS A 572 18.98 12.21 -13.36
N ARG A 573 17.90 11.47 -13.12
CA ARG A 573 16.84 11.17 -14.10
C ARG A 573 15.97 12.39 -14.41
N PHE A 574 15.91 13.37 -13.51
CA PHE A 574 15.18 14.62 -13.73
C PHE A 574 15.93 15.58 -14.67
N GLN A 575 17.25 15.41 -14.78
CA GLN A 575 18.15 16.24 -15.59
C GLN A 575 18.30 15.73 -17.04
N GLN A 576 17.46 14.78 -17.47
CA GLN A 576 17.52 14.24 -18.83
C GLN A 576 17.01 15.24 -19.88
N THR A 577 17.65 15.24 -21.04
CA THR A 577 17.31 16.10 -22.20
C THR A 577 16.76 15.31 -23.39
N VAL A 578 16.68 13.98 -23.30
CA VAL A 578 16.27 13.06 -24.40
C VAL A 578 14.85 13.32 -24.92
N ARG A 579 13.97 13.84 -24.08
CA ARG A 579 12.62 14.32 -24.45
C ARG A 579 12.15 15.40 -23.47
N PRO A 580 11.27 16.34 -23.88
CA PRO A 580 10.68 17.31 -22.97
C PRO A 580 9.89 16.58 -21.87
N THR A 581 10.20 16.91 -20.63
CA THR A 581 9.47 16.46 -19.43
C THR A 581 9.48 17.56 -18.37
N PHE A 582 8.33 17.77 -17.72
CA PHE A 582 8.09 18.90 -16.80
C PHE A 582 7.58 18.46 -15.42
N PHE A 583 7.05 17.23 -15.29
CA PHE A 583 6.61 16.66 -14.02
C PHE A 583 7.11 15.21 -13.86
N ALA A 584 7.22 14.74 -12.62
CA ALA A 584 7.55 13.35 -12.31
C ALA A 584 6.66 12.80 -11.18
N ARG A 585 6.49 11.47 -11.15
CA ARG A 585 5.79 10.76 -10.05
C ARG A 585 6.33 9.34 -9.82
N LYS A 586 6.33 8.80 -8.59
CA LYS A 586 5.71 9.37 -7.38
C LYS A 586 6.71 9.89 -6.34
N PHE A 587 6.22 10.78 -5.47
CA PHE A 587 6.90 11.28 -4.29
C PHE A 587 5.98 11.13 -3.05
N GLU A 588 6.47 10.50 -1.99
CA GLU A 588 5.79 10.39 -0.69
C GLU A 588 6.77 10.83 0.41
N ALA A 589 6.47 11.91 1.13
CA ALA A 589 7.40 12.51 2.10
C ALA A 589 7.62 11.64 3.37
N SER A 590 6.68 10.74 3.67
CA SER A 590 6.82 9.67 4.67
C SER A 590 7.63 8.45 4.19
N VAL A 591 8.09 8.47 2.92
CA VAL A 591 8.84 7.38 2.25
C VAL A 591 10.23 7.82 1.79
N ASN A 592 10.39 9.10 1.38
CA ASN A 592 11.66 9.85 1.30
C ASN A 592 11.34 11.34 1.05
N GLN A 593 11.61 12.23 2.00
CA GLN A 593 11.53 13.69 1.77
C GLN A 593 12.84 14.23 1.19
N GLU A 594 13.98 13.55 1.34
CA GLU A 594 15.27 14.06 0.88
C GLU A 594 15.28 14.38 -0.64
N ILE A 595 14.76 13.50 -1.49
CA ILE A 595 14.67 13.75 -2.94
C ILE A 595 13.80 14.98 -3.28
N VAL A 596 12.76 15.25 -2.47
CA VAL A 596 11.90 16.44 -2.63
C VAL A 596 12.64 17.70 -2.17
N ASN A 597 13.46 17.62 -1.12
CA ASN A 597 14.35 18.71 -0.70
C ASN A 597 15.41 19.03 -1.77
N GLN A 598 16.05 18.01 -2.37
CA GLN A 598 17.02 18.19 -3.45
C GLN A 598 16.36 18.82 -4.69
N LEU A 599 15.20 18.32 -5.11
CA LEU A 599 14.48 18.79 -6.29
C LEU A 599 13.94 20.22 -6.15
N ASP A 600 13.36 20.56 -4.99
CA ASP A 600 12.86 21.92 -4.72
C ASP A 600 14.00 22.95 -4.68
N ALA A 601 15.13 22.61 -4.05
CA ALA A 601 16.31 23.48 -3.99
C ALA A 601 17.00 23.64 -5.36
N TYR A 602 16.93 22.63 -6.22
CA TYR A 602 17.43 22.70 -7.60
C TYR A 602 16.59 23.62 -8.49
N LEU A 603 15.26 23.60 -8.34
CA LEU A 603 14.36 24.39 -9.19
C LEU A 603 14.18 25.85 -8.76
N PHE A 604 14.25 26.13 -7.45
CA PHE A 604 13.88 27.43 -6.87
C PHE A 604 14.90 27.97 -5.86
N GLY A 605 16.13 27.45 -5.89
CA GLY A 605 17.19 27.77 -4.94
C GLY A 605 16.94 27.21 -3.53
N PRO A 606 18.00 27.07 -2.70
CA PRO A 606 17.84 26.67 -1.31
C PRO A 606 17.12 27.74 -0.50
N LEU A 607 16.28 27.31 0.45
CA LEU A 607 15.70 28.22 1.45
C LEU A 607 16.80 28.79 2.40
N PRO A 608 16.59 29.96 3.01
CA PRO A 608 17.61 30.65 3.81
C PRO A 608 18.25 29.78 4.90
N GLN A 609 19.55 29.97 5.14
CA GLN A 609 20.27 29.24 6.19
C GLN A 609 19.64 29.49 7.56
N GLY A 610 19.36 28.42 8.30
CA GLY A 610 18.67 28.48 9.59
C GLY A 610 17.14 28.38 9.51
N THR A 611 16.56 28.25 8.31
CA THR A 611 15.12 27.95 8.16
C THR A 611 14.75 26.68 8.93
N LEU A 612 13.77 26.78 9.83
CA LEU A 612 13.29 25.65 10.63
C LEU A 612 12.51 24.63 9.79
N GLY A 613 12.39 23.41 10.30
CA GLY A 613 11.54 22.36 9.73
C GLY A 613 12.01 21.76 8.39
N LEU A 614 13.09 22.25 7.74
CA LEU A 614 13.52 21.78 6.42
C LEU A 614 13.69 20.25 6.31
N ASN A 615 14.28 19.64 7.33
CA ASN A 615 14.54 18.19 7.38
C ASN A 615 13.47 17.41 8.16
N SER A 616 12.41 18.08 8.62
CA SER A 616 11.30 17.49 9.37
C SER A 616 10.08 17.29 8.46
N TYR A 617 9.24 16.30 8.76
CA TYR A 617 7.93 16.11 8.13
C TYR A 617 6.88 15.73 9.17
N TRP A 618 5.66 16.23 8.99
CA TRP A 618 4.53 16.01 9.89
C TRP A 618 3.30 15.64 9.08
N GLU A 619 2.74 14.46 9.35
CA GLU A 619 1.54 13.96 8.67
C GLU A 619 0.45 13.64 9.68
N ASN A 620 -0.71 14.30 9.55
CA ASN A 620 -1.82 14.14 10.48
C ASN A 620 -2.56 12.82 10.21
N VAL A 621 -2.47 11.86 11.13
CA VAL A 621 -3.18 10.57 11.05
C VAL A 621 -4.53 10.58 11.76
N TYR A 622 -4.77 11.55 12.65
CA TYR A 622 -6.06 11.76 13.29
C TYR A 622 -6.34 13.24 13.57
N ASP A 623 -7.60 13.64 13.43
CA ASP A 623 -8.09 15.01 13.59
C ASP A 623 -9.52 14.97 14.14
N GLU A 624 -9.77 15.61 15.29
CA GLU A 624 -11.04 15.54 16.05
C GLU A 624 -12.33 15.69 15.21
N PRO A 625 -12.43 16.56 14.19
CA PRO A 625 -13.64 16.67 13.36
C PRO A 625 -13.92 15.46 12.44
N ASP A 626 -13.02 14.47 12.34
CA ASP A 626 -13.33 13.16 11.73
C ASP A 626 -14.05 12.22 12.73
N GLY A 627 -14.04 12.55 14.03
CA GLY A 627 -14.71 11.83 15.12
C GLY A 627 -13.95 10.60 15.62
N VAL A 628 -14.08 10.26 16.91
CA VAL A 628 -13.38 9.08 17.49
C VAL A 628 -13.75 7.75 16.81
N GLY A 629 -14.95 7.68 16.21
CA GLY A 629 -15.41 6.55 15.40
C GLY A 629 -14.58 6.28 14.14
N SER A 630 -13.70 7.20 13.72
CA SER A 630 -12.76 6.99 12.61
C SER A 630 -11.49 6.22 13.02
N LEU A 631 -11.27 5.98 14.31
CA LEU A 631 -10.14 5.22 14.85
C LEU A 631 -10.51 3.73 15.03
N SER A 632 -9.50 2.87 15.18
CA SER A 632 -9.69 1.55 15.79
C SER A 632 -9.56 1.65 17.32
N ASP A 633 -10.16 0.71 18.06
CA ASP A 633 -10.00 0.62 19.52
C ASP A 633 -8.52 0.47 19.93
N THR A 634 -7.69 -0.17 19.10
CA THR A 634 -6.22 -0.23 19.24
C THR A 634 -5.62 1.17 19.25
N LEU A 635 -5.85 1.97 18.20
CA LEU A 635 -5.28 3.33 18.09
C LEU A 635 -5.82 4.27 19.18
N LEU A 636 -7.12 4.19 19.48
CA LEU A 636 -7.74 4.95 20.56
C LEU A 636 -7.09 4.64 21.93
N THR A 637 -6.80 3.36 22.21
CA THR A 637 -6.09 2.94 23.43
C THR A 637 -4.66 3.50 23.48
N TYR A 638 -3.89 3.37 22.39
CA TYR A 638 -2.52 3.91 22.33
C TYR A 638 -2.48 5.44 22.50
N TYR A 639 -3.34 6.19 21.80
CA TYR A 639 -3.31 7.66 21.83
C TYR A 639 -3.74 8.24 23.20
N HIS A 640 -4.62 7.54 23.92
CA HIS A 640 -4.91 7.84 25.34
C HIS A 640 -3.72 7.55 26.26
N SER A 641 -3.05 6.40 26.08
CA SER A 641 -1.84 6.07 26.84
C SER A 641 -0.72 7.10 26.61
N PHE A 642 -0.45 7.45 25.35
CA PHE A 642 0.51 8.49 24.96
C PHE A 642 0.18 9.87 25.56
N THR A 643 -1.11 10.21 25.67
CA THR A 643 -1.57 11.41 26.37
C THR A 643 -1.14 11.37 27.84
N ARG A 644 -1.48 10.28 28.56
CA ARG A 644 -1.14 10.12 29.99
C ARG A 644 0.37 10.08 30.24
N MET A 645 1.16 9.41 29.39
CA MET A 645 2.62 9.41 29.46
C MET A 645 3.21 10.83 29.42
N GLY A 646 2.62 11.72 28.59
CA GLY A 646 3.01 13.12 28.54
C GLY A 646 2.68 13.89 29.82
N LEU A 647 1.52 13.66 30.42
CA LEU A 647 1.14 14.29 31.69
C LEU A 647 2.01 13.81 32.85
N VAL A 648 2.38 12.52 32.87
CA VAL A 648 3.34 11.95 33.83
C VAL A 648 4.72 12.59 33.64
N ARG A 649 5.18 12.77 32.39
CA ARG A 649 6.42 13.51 32.11
C ARG A 649 6.35 14.95 32.62
N ALA A 650 5.27 15.68 32.36
CA ALA A 650 5.12 17.07 32.82
C ALA A 650 5.25 17.16 34.35
N ALA A 651 4.57 16.28 35.09
CA ALA A 651 4.68 16.20 36.55
C ALA A 651 6.09 15.83 37.03
N ALA A 652 6.78 14.90 36.35
CA ALA A 652 8.14 14.49 36.67
C ALA A 652 9.23 15.51 36.27
N SER A 653 8.92 16.45 35.38
CA SER A 653 9.89 17.48 34.92
C SER A 653 10.06 18.63 35.93
N LEU A 654 9.14 18.74 36.89
CA LEU A 654 9.17 19.79 37.91
C LEU A 654 10.08 19.39 39.07
N GLN A 655 11.33 19.87 39.04
CA GLN A 655 12.28 19.67 40.13
C GLN A 655 11.98 20.64 41.28
N GLY A 656 11.63 20.11 42.46
CA GLY A 656 11.36 20.96 43.62
C GLY A 656 10.54 20.28 44.72
N ASN A 657 9.67 21.06 45.36
CA ASN A 657 8.79 20.63 46.45
C ASN A 657 7.78 19.57 45.94
N PRO A 658 7.69 18.37 46.55
CA PRO A 658 6.72 17.35 46.12
C PRO A 658 5.25 17.77 46.28
N ASN A 659 4.97 18.81 47.06
CA ASN A 659 3.65 19.42 47.20
C ASN A 659 3.34 20.47 46.13
N ASP A 660 4.27 20.79 45.22
CA ASP A 660 3.96 21.62 44.04
C ASP A 660 3.12 20.81 43.04
N HIS A 661 2.04 21.42 42.56
CA HIS A 661 1.07 20.81 41.65
C HIS A 661 0.93 21.61 40.34
N SER A 662 1.77 22.63 40.11
CA SER A 662 1.77 23.49 38.92
C SER A 662 1.98 22.74 37.60
N CYS A 663 2.63 21.57 37.64
CA CYS A 663 2.79 20.67 36.50
C CYS A 663 2.05 19.33 36.65
N ARG A 664 1.09 19.21 37.58
CA ARG A 664 0.20 18.04 37.69
C ARG A 664 -1.10 18.28 36.93
N TYR A 665 -1.58 17.26 36.24
CA TYR A 665 -2.70 17.36 35.29
C TYR A 665 -3.66 16.19 35.41
N PHE A 666 -4.93 16.44 35.08
CA PHE A 666 -5.94 15.42 34.85
C PHE A 666 -6.34 15.43 33.35
N PRO A 667 -6.29 14.29 32.62
CA PRO A 667 -6.62 14.26 31.20
C PRO A 667 -8.11 14.52 30.96
N MET A 668 -8.45 15.23 29.88
CA MET A 668 -9.83 15.63 29.58
C MET A 668 -10.23 15.20 28.16
N GLY A 669 -11.36 14.51 28.04
CA GLY A 669 -11.94 14.13 26.74
C GLY A 669 -11.11 13.09 25.99
N HIS A 670 -10.95 13.30 24.69
CA HIS A 670 -10.17 12.46 23.77
C HIS A 670 -8.98 13.25 23.20
N PRO A 671 -7.99 12.58 22.57
CA PRO A 671 -7.00 13.27 21.75
C PRO A 671 -7.66 14.18 20.70
N VAL A 672 -7.09 15.36 20.48
CA VAL A 672 -7.59 16.39 19.55
C VAL A 672 -7.04 16.17 18.15
N SER A 673 -5.75 15.82 18.05
CA SER A 673 -5.15 15.39 16.79
C SER A 673 -3.88 14.57 17.04
N VAL A 674 -3.54 13.72 16.08
CA VAL A 674 -2.30 12.93 16.12
C VAL A 674 -1.54 13.07 14.81
N HIS A 675 -0.24 13.35 14.92
CA HIS A 675 0.68 13.42 13.79
C HIS A 675 1.75 12.34 13.89
N LEU A 676 2.10 11.73 12.75
CA LEU A 676 3.42 11.10 12.57
C LEU A 676 4.46 12.22 12.46
N TYR A 677 5.58 12.08 13.19
CA TYR A 677 6.72 12.99 13.09
C TYR A 677 7.93 12.24 12.50
N PHE A 678 8.56 12.84 11.49
CA PHE A 678 9.79 12.37 10.86
C PHE A 678 10.84 13.47 10.90
N HIS A 679 12.11 13.07 11.02
CA HIS A 679 13.27 13.94 10.89
C HIS A 679 14.39 13.19 10.15
N LEU A 680 14.99 13.82 9.13
CA LEU A 680 16.01 13.20 8.26
C LEU A 680 15.57 11.83 7.70
N ASP A 681 14.32 11.75 7.24
CA ASP A 681 13.63 10.54 6.74
C ASP A 681 13.56 9.37 7.73
N GLN A 682 13.83 9.61 9.02
CA GLN A 682 13.64 8.65 10.11
C GLN A 682 12.38 9.00 10.89
N PHE A 683 11.52 8.01 11.15
CA PHE A 683 10.37 8.13 12.04
C PHE A 683 10.83 8.41 13.47
N GLN A 684 10.27 9.46 14.07
CA GLN A 684 10.59 9.93 15.44
C GLN A 684 9.50 9.57 16.45
N GLY A 685 8.37 9.02 16.01
CA GLY A 685 7.21 8.70 16.84
C GLY A 685 5.98 9.57 16.54
N TYR A 686 5.08 9.66 17.52
CA TYR A 686 3.81 10.36 17.40
C TYR A 686 3.80 11.67 18.18
N LEU A 687 3.13 12.68 17.63
CA LEU A 687 2.75 13.90 18.34
C LEU A 687 1.25 13.82 18.64
N VAL A 688 0.88 13.78 19.91
CA VAL A 688 -0.51 13.69 20.36
C VAL A 688 -0.90 15.01 21.00
N LYS A 689 -1.80 15.76 20.35
CA LYS A 689 -2.42 16.97 20.90
C LYS A 689 -3.63 16.58 21.74
N HIS A 690 -3.76 17.13 22.95
CA HIS A 690 -4.81 16.76 23.90
C HIS A 690 -5.19 17.92 24.83
N HIS A 691 -6.25 17.70 25.60
CA HIS A 691 -6.73 18.59 26.65
C HIS A 691 -6.43 18.00 28.03
N ALA A 692 -6.00 18.85 28.97
CA ALA A 692 -5.83 18.44 30.36
C ALA A 692 -6.09 19.61 31.33
N THR A 693 -6.68 19.30 32.48
CA THR A 693 -6.92 20.29 33.55
C THR A 693 -5.70 20.36 34.46
N ASN A 694 -5.09 21.54 34.56
CA ASN A 694 -3.99 21.83 35.48
C ASN A 694 -4.49 21.82 36.94
N LEU A 695 -3.90 20.99 37.81
CA LEU A 695 -4.44 20.75 39.15
C LEU A 695 -4.16 21.87 40.17
N ALA A 696 -3.15 22.71 39.95
CA ALA A 696 -2.89 23.87 40.82
C ALA A 696 -3.80 25.07 40.53
N THR A 697 -4.29 25.21 39.29
CA THR A 697 -5.10 26.36 38.86
C THR A 697 -6.53 26.03 38.48
N SER A 698 -6.87 24.73 38.38
CA SER A 698 -8.15 24.20 37.88
C SER A 698 -8.54 24.72 36.49
N LYS A 699 -7.56 25.10 35.67
CA LYS A 699 -7.76 25.58 34.29
C LYS A 699 -7.53 24.47 33.28
N LEU A 700 -8.33 24.46 32.22
CA LEU A 700 -8.11 23.60 31.05
C LEU A 700 -6.96 24.17 30.22
N GLU A 701 -5.94 23.36 29.96
CA GLU A 701 -4.83 23.67 29.07
C GLU A 701 -4.89 22.77 27.82
N ILE A 702 -4.23 23.21 26.75
CA ILE A 702 -4.07 22.46 25.50
C ILE A 702 -2.58 22.19 25.31
N MET A 703 -2.22 20.92 25.18
CA MET A 703 -0.84 20.45 25.16
C MET A 703 -0.60 19.57 23.92
N GLU A 704 0.66 19.41 23.53
CA GLU A 704 1.09 18.37 22.59
C GLU A 704 2.22 17.55 23.21
N THR A 705 2.06 16.23 23.27
CA THR A 705 3.09 15.28 23.72
C THR A 705 3.80 14.69 22.52
N TRP A 706 5.13 14.71 22.50
CA TRP A 706 5.92 13.85 21.62
C TRP A 706 6.22 12.54 22.35
N VAL A 707 5.72 11.42 21.82
CA VAL A 707 6.14 10.08 22.22
C VAL A 707 7.06 9.47 21.17
N ALA A 708 8.17 8.89 21.59
CA ALA A 708 9.16 8.24 20.74
C ALA A 708 9.24 6.73 21.01
N PRO A 709 9.48 5.89 19.98
CA PRO A 709 9.69 4.46 20.16
C PRO A 709 11.09 4.18 20.71
N LYS A 710 11.18 3.28 21.69
CA LYS A 710 12.44 2.76 22.22
C LYS A 710 13.01 1.72 21.27
N LYS A 711 14.34 1.52 21.32
CA LYS A 711 15.00 0.45 20.57
C LYS A 711 14.47 -0.92 21.03
N ASN A 712 13.98 -1.68 20.06
CA ASN A 712 13.35 -2.98 20.25
C ASN A 712 13.99 -4.11 19.42
N PHE A 713 14.99 -3.79 18.59
CA PHE A 713 15.81 -4.73 17.81
C PHE A 713 17.23 -4.77 18.38
N GLU A 714 17.73 -5.96 18.70
CA GLU A 714 19.07 -6.19 19.23
C GLU A 714 19.80 -7.29 18.44
N LEU A 715 21.06 -7.04 18.08
CA LEU A 715 21.95 -8.04 17.47
C LEU A 715 22.73 -8.79 18.56
N THR A 716 22.50 -10.09 18.67
CA THR A 716 23.08 -10.98 19.69
C THR A 716 24.39 -11.64 19.24
N THR A 717 24.88 -11.31 18.04
CA THR A 717 26.06 -11.96 17.43
C THR A 717 27.34 -11.77 18.26
N LEU A 718 27.84 -12.87 18.81
CA LEU A 718 29.11 -12.91 19.56
C LEU A 718 30.31 -12.43 18.71
N PRO A 719 31.32 -11.78 19.33
CA PRO A 719 32.57 -11.44 18.65
C PRO A 719 33.23 -12.68 18.04
N GLY A 720 33.47 -12.66 16.73
CA GLY A 720 33.99 -13.80 15.96
C GLY A 720 32.94 -14.62 15.20
N SER A 721 31.65 -14.30 15.33
CA SER A 721 30.61 -14.87 14.46
C SER A 721 30.84 -14.49 13.00
N THR A 722 30.79 -15.46 12.09
CA THR A 722 30.82 -15.24 10.63
C THR A 722 29.50 -14.73 10.07
N PHE A 723 28.46 -14.63 10.90
CA PHE A 723 27.12 -14.22 10.48
C PHE A 723 26.99 -12.69 10.43
N SER A 724 27.09 -12.12 9.22
CA SER A 724 27.04 -10.67 8.97
C SER A 724 25.95 -10.23 7.98
N ARG A 725 25.05 -11.15 7.57
CA ARG A 725 24.03 -10.84 6.55
C ARG A 725 22.83 -10.05 7.09
N LEU A 726 22.36 -10.27 8.32
CA LEU A 726 21.22 -9.53 8.87
C LEU A 726 21.61 -8.09 9.16
N GLN A 727 20.88 -7.11 8.61
CA GLN A 727 21.03 -5.70 8.96
C GLN A 727 20.05 -5.28 10.08
N PHE A 728 18.80 -5.72 9.96
CA PHE A 728 17.65 -5.22 10.72
C PHE A 728 16.49 -6.22 10.62
N ALA A 729 15.62 -6.27 11.62
CA ALA A 729 14.36 -7.01 11.57
C ALA A 729 13.30 -6.29 12.41
N GLU A 730 12.04 -6.44 12.01
CA GLU A 730 10.91 -5.63 12.49
C GLU A 730 9.62 -6.43 12.42
N ILE A 731 8.71 -6.21 13.38
CA ILE A 731 7.38 -6.82 13.41
C ILE A 731 6.33 -5.71 13.31
N GLY A 732 5.38 -5.85 12.40
CA GLY A 732 4.33 -4.83 12.17
C GLY A 732 3.15 -5.35 11.38
N THR A 733 2.27 -4.43 10.95
CA THR A 733 1.13 -4.69 10.07
C THR A 733 1.18 -3.80 8.82
N GLU A 734 0.35 -4.11 7.81
CA GLU A 734 0.26 -3.33 6.56
C GLU A 734 1.60 -3.24 5.80
N TRP A 735 2.21 -4.39 5.49
CA TRP A 735 3.45 -4.46 4.70
C TRP A 735 3.25 -3.99 3.26
N ASP A 736 3.88 -2.85 2.91
CA ASP A 736 3.98 -2.34 1.56
C ASP A 736 5.13 -3.07 0.82
N ALA A 737 4.79 -4.09 0.04
CA ALA A 737 5.76 -4.84 -0.76
C ALA A 737 6.33 -4.07 -1.98
N LYS A 738 5.86 -2.86 -2.27
CA LYS A 738 6.38 -1.95 -3.31
C LYS A 738 7.50 -1.07 -2.74
N GLU A 739 7.27 -0.43 -1.60
CA GLU A 739 8.27 0.44 -0.94
C GLU A 739 9.10 -0.26 0.14
N ARG A 740 8.77 -1.51 0.49
CA ARG A 740 9.48 -2.38 1.44
C ARG A 740 9.50 -1.83 2.88
N MET A 741 8.34 -1.38 3.35
CA MET A 741 8.12 -0.86 4.72
C MET A 741 6.72 -1.20 5.23
N PHE A 742 6.48 -1.10 6.54
CA PHE A 742 5.12 -1.14 7.10
C PHE A 742 4.44 0.23 6.97
N ARG A 743 3.13 0.24 6.68
CA ARG A 743 2.31 1.48 6.69
C ARG A 743 1.72 1.78 8.07
N ASN A 744 1.58 0.78 8.94
CA ASN A 744 1.54 0.98 10.39
C ASN A 744 2.96 1.29 10.91
N ILE A 745 3.46 2.50 10.61
CA ILE A 745 4.86 2.92 10.83
C ILE A 745 5.29 2.88 12.30
N GLY A 746 4.35 3.01 13.25
CA GLY A 746 4.62 2.86 14.68
C GLY A 746 4.48 1.43 15.21
N GLY A 747 4.09 0.45 14.39
CA GLY A 747 3.83 -0.92 14.87
C GLY A 747 2.74 -0.99 15.95
N LEU A 748 1.76 -0.07 15.93
CA LEU A 748 0.71 -0.02 16.94
C LEU A 748 -0.27 -1.17 16.73
N MET A 749 -0.16 -2.22 17.55
CA MET A 749 -0.91 -3.47 17.41
C MET A 749 -1.67 -3.84 18.69
N GLY A 750 -2.84 -4.46 18.51
CA GLY A 750 -3.73 -4.98 19.54
C GLY A 750 -4.08 -6.46 19.30
N PRO A 751 -4.99 -7.06 20.09
CA PRO A 751 -5.13 -8.52 20.18
C PRO A 751 -5.67 -9.20 18.92
N MET A 752 -6.29 -8.43 18.01
CA MET A 752 -6.93 -8.93 16.78
C MET A 752 -6.14 -8.57 15.51
N ASP A 753 -4.90 -8.09 15.63
CA ASP A 753 -4.05 -7.75 14.48
C ASP A 753 -3.35 -8.97 13.87
N GLU A 754 -3.09 -8.91 12.56
CA GLU A 754 -2.40 -9.96 11.79
C GLU A 754 -0.91 -9.62 11.56
N THR A 755 -0.10 -9.87 12.60
CA THR A 755 1.34 -9.56 12.65
C THR A 755 2.14 -10.17 11.49
N VAL A 756 3.07 -9.38 10.93
CA VAL A 756 4.02 -9.79 9.89
C VAL A 756 5.44 -9.51 10.38
N GLY A 757 6.34 -10.49 10.26
CA GLY A 757 7.76 -10.32 10.60
C GLY A 757 8.61 -10.11 9.35
N MET A 758 9.35 -9.00 9.30
CA MET A 758 10.26 -8.61 8.21
C MET A 758 11.73 -8.70 8.65
N GLN A 759 12.62 -9.05 7.71
CA GLN A 759 14.07 -9.08 7.90
C GLN A 759 14.76 -8.45 6.69
N LYS A 760 15.78 -7.63 6.94
CA LYS A 760 16.57 -6.92 5.92
C LYS A 760 18.00 -7.44 5.87
N TRP A 761 18.52 -7.65 4.66
CA TRP A 761 19.72 -8.45 4.41
C TRP A 761 20.76 -7.75 3.54
N ASN A 762 22.03 -7.90 3.91
CA ASN A 762 23.17 -7.73 3.00
C ASN A 762 23.17 -8.85 1.95
N LYS A 763 23.76 -8.57 0.79
CA LYS A 763 24.12 -9.59 -0.22
C LYS A 763 25.27 -10.45 0.30
N GLY A 764 25.29 -11.73 -0.05
CA GLY A 764 26.26 -12.70 0.49
C GLY A 764 25.98 -14.12 0.00
N PRO A 765 26.52 -15.18 0.62
CA PRO A 765 26.14 -16.56 0.28
C PRO A 765 24.71 -16.88 0.76
N ASN A 766 24.08 -17.90 0.15
CA ASN A 766 22.82 -18.45 0.65
C ASN A 766 22.97 -18.94 2.10
N ILE A 767 22.02 -18.59 2.96
CA ILE A 767 21.97 -19.01 4.37
C ILE A 767 20.55 -19.42 4.73
N THR A 768 20.38 -20.29 5.73
CA THR A 768 19.08 -20.58 6.34
C THR A 768 19.08 -20.06 7.77
N VAL A 769 18.01 -19.39 8.20
CA VAL A 769 17.80 -19.00 9.60
C VAL A 769 16.46 -19.50 10.11
N THR A 770 16.42 -19.87 11.39
CA THR A 770 15.19 -20.23 12.10
C THR A 770 14.62 -18.98 12.77
N VAL A 771 13.33 -18.71 12.59
CA VAL A 771 12.62 -17.61 13.24
C VAL A 771 11.65 -18.20 14.26
N VAL A 772 11.77 -17.79 15.52
CA VAL A 772 10.97 -18.31 16.65
C VAL A 772 10.17 -17.17 17.26
N TRP A 773 8.84 -17.32 17.31
CA TRP A 773 7.93 -16.34 17.92
C TRP A 773 7.53 -16.82 19.32
N ILE A 774 7.62 -15.93 20.31
CA ILE A 774 7.47 -16.22 21.74
C ILE A 774 6.49 -15.20 22.34
N ASP A 775 5.47 -15.70 23.03
CA ASP A 775 4.45 -14.86 23.66
C ASP A 775 4.89 -14.31 25.05
N PRO A 776 4.15 -13.33 25.64
CA PRO A 776 4.49 -12.71 26.92
C PRO A 776 4.47 -13.66 28.14
N THR A 777 4.15 -14.94 27.94
CA THR A 777 4.17 -16.01 28.95
C THR A 777 5.15 -17.13 28.60
N ASN A 778 6.11 -16.87 27.70
CA ASN A 778 7.13 -17.81 27.23
C ASN A 778 6.57 -19.02 26.43
N VAL A 779 5.35 -18.92 25.90
CA VAL A 779 4.82 -19.92 24.95
C VAL A 779 5.42 -19.66 23.57
N ILE A 780 6.09 -20.66 22.98
CA ILE A 780 6.53 -20.60 21.59
C ILE A 780 5.30 -20.72 20.68
N ALA A 781 4.93 -19.63 20.02
CA ALA A 781 3.72 -19.50 19.22
C ALA A 781 3.90 -20.05 17.80
N ALA A 782 5.09 -19.85 17.22
CA ALA A 782 5.47 -20.37 15.91
C ALA A 782 6.99 -20.57 15.82
N THR A 783 7.44 -21.54 15.03
CA THR A 783 8.83 -21.62 14.56
C THR A 783 8.85 -22.01 13.09
N TYR A 784 9.75 -21.44 12.30
CA TYR A 784 9.93 -21.78 10.89
C TYR A 784 11.32 -21.39 10.38
N ASP A 785 11.85 -22.17 9.44
CA ASP A 785 13.09 -21.85 8.74
C ASP A 785 12.81 -21.02 7.48
N ILE A 786 13.66 -20.03 7.20
CA ILE A 786 13.67 -19.27 5.94
C ILE A 786 15.04 -19.36 5.26
N LEU A 787 15.01 -19.72 3.97
CA LEU A 787 16.18 -19.66 3.09
C LEU A 787 16.33 -18.23 2.57
N ILE A 788 17.49 -17.63 2.80
CA ILE A 788 17.85 -16.28 2.35
C ILE A 788 18.80 -16.39 1.15
N ASP A 789 18.26 -16.19 -0.05
CA ASP A 789 19.06 -16.20 -1.28
C ASP A 789 20.18 -15.15 -1.27
N ALA A 790 21.24 -15.40 -2.03
CA ALA A 790 22.44 -14.57 -2.11
C ALA A 790 22.16 -13.11 -2.50
N SER A 791 21.14 -12.89 -3.32
CA SER A 791 20.67 -11.59 -3.81
C SER A 791 19.48 -11.02 -3.02
N ALA A 792 18.94 -11.75 -2.05
CA ALA A 792 17.83 -11.29 -1.23
C ALA A 792 18.23 -10.08 -0.37
N GLU A 793 17.48 -9.00 -0.48
CA GLU A 793 17.64 -7.76 0.29
C GLU A 793 16.62 -7.66 1.44
N PHE A 794 15.46 -8.31 1.29
CA PHE A 794 14.35 -8.32 2.24
C PHE A 794 13.63 -9.67 2.18
N THR A 795 13.27 -10.20 3.35
CA THR A 795 12.29 -11.30 3.50
C THR A 795 11.18 -10.85 4.46
N HIS A 796 9.99 -11.42 4.29
CA HIS A 796 8.88 -11.20 5.21
C HIS A 796 7.99 -12.45 5.26
N TYR A 797 7.36 -12.71 6.40
CA TYR A 797 6.41 -13.80 6.56
C TYR A 797 5.32 -13.43 7.57
N ARG A 798 4.10 -13.92 7.33
CA ARG A 798 2.96 -13.83 8.23
C ARG A 798 2.71 -15.22 8.82
N PRO A 799 3.06 -15.50 10.08
CA PRO A 799 2.65 -16.75 10.72
C PRO A 799 1.12 -16.77 10.91
N PRO A 800 0.44 -17.91 10.67
CA PRO A 800 -0.99 -18.04 10.88
C PRO A 800 -1.29 -18.27 12.37
N LEU A 801 -1.15 -17.21 13.17
CA LEU A 801 -1.38 -17.25 14.61
C LEU A 801 -2.87 -17.15 14.94
N ASN A 802 -3.40 -18.09 15.73
CA ASN A 802 -4.75 -18.03 16.27
C ASN A 802 -4.93 -16.81 17.16
N GLN A 803 -6.05 -16.11 16.98
CA GLN A 803 -6.43 -14.90 17.72
C GLN A 803 -7.39 -15.22 18.88
N PRO A 804 -7.50 -14.34 19.91
CA PRO A 804 -6.71 -13.12 20.10
C PRO A 804 -5.27 -13.44 20.51
N LEU A 805 -4.33 -12.60 20.07
CA LEU A 805 -2.95 -12.62 20.56
C LEU A 805 -2.93 -12.16 22.03
N ARG A 806 -2.19 -12.87 22.90
CA ARG A 806 -2.05 -12.49 24.31
C ARG A 806 -1.41 -11.10 24.43
N PRO A 807 -2.01 -10.14 25.16
CA PRO A 807 -1.41 -8.83 25.35
C PRO A 807 -0.14 -8.87 26.21
N GLY A 808 0.76 -7.94 25.94
CA GLY A 808 2.10 -7.85 26.54
C GLY A 808 3.18 -7.69 25.48
N VAL A 809 4.44 -7.59 25.94
CA VAL A 809 5.60 -7.55 25.06
C VAL A 809 5.94 -8.97 24.58
N TRP A 810 5.75 -9.19 23.28
CA TRP A 810 6.15 -10.38 22.55
C TRP A 810 7.63 -10.31 22.14
N ASN A 811 8.19 -11.47 21.84
CA ASN A 811 9.61 -11.64 21.53
C ASN A 811 9.77 -12.55 20.29
N VAL A 812 10.57 -12.12 19.31
CA VAL A 812 10.92 -12.91 18.13
C VAL A 812 12.44 -13.07 18.08
N ARG A 813 12.90 -14.32 18.05
CA ARG A 813 14.32 -14.66 17.93
C ARG A 813 14.66 -15.12 16.52
N ILE A 814 15.75 -14.62 15.98
CA ILE A 814 16.38 -15.13 14.75
C ILE A 814 17.61 -15.94 15.17
N LEU A 815 17.66 -17.20 14.72
CA LEU A 815 18.73 -18.16 15.03
C LEU A 815 19.44 -18.61 13.76
N HIS A 816 20.74 -18.88 13.86
CA HIS A 816 21.53 -19.55 12.82
C HIS A 816 22.26 -20.73 13.44
N ASN A 817 22.03 -21.95 12.93
CA ASN A 817 22.53 -23.20 13.55
C ASN A 817 22.24 -23.26 15.06
N TRP A 818 20.98 -23.01 15.44
CA TRP A 818 20.49 -22.90 16.83
C TRP A 818 21.13 -21.83 17.72
N SER A 819 22.09 -21.06 17.21
CA SER A 819 22.74 -19.94 17.92
C SER A 819 21.96 -18.64 17.71
N PRO A 820 21.66 -17.85 18.77
CA PRO A 820 21.03 -16.54 18.61
C PRO A 820 21.82 -15.57 17.74
N VAL A 821 21.13 -14.91 16.82
CA VAL A 821 21.66 -13.87 15.92
C VAL A 821 21.08 -12.51 16.27
N ALA A 822 19.76 -12.45 16.47
CA ALA A 822 19.06 -11.22 16.84
C ALA A 822 17.78 -11.52 17.62
N GLU A 823 17.34 -10.54 18.39
CA GLU A 823 16.09 -10.54 19.14
C GLU A 823 15.28 -9.27 18.82
N ILE A 824 13.97 -9.42 18.63
CA ILE A 824 13.04 -8.34 18.29
C ILE A 824 11.86 -8.37 19.26
N ARG A 825 11.57 -7.24 19.91
CA ARG A 825 10.44 -7.07 20.84
C ARG A 825 9.32 -6.26 20.20
N PHE A 826 8.06 -6.65 20.40
CA PHE A 826 6.90 -5.89 19.92
C PHE A 826 5.73 -5.97 20.93
N LEU A 827 4.83 -4.98 20.93
CA LEU A 827 3.73 -4.90 21.87
C LEU A 827 2.40 -5.28 21.20
N ILE A 828 1.69 -6.22 21.81
CA ILE A 828 0.24 -6.37 21.65
C ILE A 828 -0.41 -5.67 22.84
N VAL A 829 -1.03 -4.51 22.63
CA VAL A 829 -1.64 -3.74 23.72
C VAL A 829 -2.97 -4.38 24.14
N PRO A 830 -3.29 -4.49 25.44
CA PRO A 830 -4.65 -4.79 25.87
C PRO A 830 -5.52 -3.57 25.57
N LEU A 831 -6.75 -3.77 25.09
CA LEU A 831 -7.62 -2.68 24.68
C LEU A 831 -8.33 -2.08 25.90
N ALA A 832 -8.21 -0.76 26.10
CA ALA A 832 -9.01 -0.02 27.09
C ALA A 832 -10.43 0.28 26.57
N TYR A 833 -10.64 0.15 25.26
CA TYR A 833 -11.89 0.44 24.56
C TYR A 833 -12.38 -0.76 23.73
N ASN A 834 -13.68 -0.88 23.54
CA ASN A 834 -14.32 -1.77 22.57
C ASN A 834 -15.50 -1.04 21.94
N LYS A 835 -15.54 -0.92 20.61
CA LYS A 835 -16.53 -0.10 19.87
C LYS A 835 -16.55 1.35 20.36
N HIS A 836 -15.35 1.91 20.56
CA HIS A 836 -15.12 3.30 20.99
C HIS A 836 -15.70 3.66 22.37
N GLN A 837 -16.05 2.66 23.19
CA GLN A 837 -16.54 2.81 24.56
C GLN A 837 -15.62 2.09 25.55
N PRO A 838 -15.53 2.51 26.82
CA PRO A 838 -14.71 1.82 27.83
C PRO A 838 -15.06 0.33 27.90
N ILE A 839 -14.03 -0.52 27.85
CA ILE A 839 -14.21 -1.97 27.69
C ILE A 839 -14.86 -2.62 28.93
N ARG A 840 -15.74 -3.58 28.68
CA ARG A 840 -16.47 -4.32 29.72
C ARG A 840 -15.77 -5.60 30.12
N GLN A 841 -16.02 -6.07 31.34
CA GLN A 841 -15.41 -7.30 31.89
C GLN A 841 -15.73 -8.56 31.08
N GLU A 842 -16.89 -8.59 30.40
CA GLU A 842 -17.28 -9.64 29.45
C GLU A 842 -16.38 -9.69 28.19
N ASP A 843 -15.85 -8.54 27.77
CA ASP A 843 -14.97 -8.42 26.61
C ASP A 843 -13.49 -8.54 26.96
N THR A 844 -13.05 -8.08 28.13
CA THR A 844 -11.63 -8.20 28.53
C THR A 844 -11.19 -9.65 28.63
N LEU A 845 -11.98 -10.50 29.29
CA LEU A 845 -11.71 -11.94 29.35
C LEU A 845 -11.70 -12.61 27.96
N ARG A 846 -12.48 -12.08 27.01
CA ARG A 846 -12.57 -12.57 25.62
C ARG A 846 -11.41 -12.12 24.74
N LEU A 847 -10.83 -10.94 25.00
CA LEU A 847 -9.81 -10.31 24.15
C LEU A 847 -8.39 -10.37 24.74
N HIS A 848 -8.24 -10.45 26.06
CA HIS A 848 -6.94 -10.33 26.75
C HIS A 848 -6.35 -11.64 27.26
N ASN A 849 -7.11 -12.74 27.25
CA ASN A 849 -6.66 -14.03 27.80
C ASN A 849 -5.73 -14.82 26.84
N GLY A 850 -5.63 -14.40 25.58
CA GLY A 850 -4.95 -15.15 24.50
C GLY A 850 -5.86 -16.18 23.81
N PRO A 851 -5.32 -17.02 22.91
CA PRO A 851 -6.13 -17.92 22.10
C PRO A 851 -6.68 -19.09 22.91
N ALA A 852 -7.77 -19.69 22.42
CA ALA A 852 -8.36 -20.88 23.02
C ALA A 852 -7.31 -21.99 23.20
N LYS A 853 -7.33 -22.63 24.38
CA LYS A 853 -6.36 -23.68 24.79
C LYS A 853 -4.88 -23.24 24.82
N ASN A 854 -4.57 -21.94 24.75
CA ASN A 854 -3.21 -21.38 24.58
C ASN A 854 -2.49 -21.82 23.29
N SER A 855 -3.21 -22.32 22.27
CA SER A 855 -2.61 -22.88 21.06
C SER A 855 -2.63 -21.86 19.91
N TYR A 856 -1.50 -21.23 19.63
CA TYR A 856 -1.37 -20.28 18.51
C TYR A 856 -1.37 -20.96 17.13
N MET A 857 -1.03 -22.24 17.05
CA MET A 857 -1.09 -23.06 15.83
C MET A 857 -1.66 -24.46 16.17
N GLU A 858 -1.93 -25.28 15.16
CA GLU A 858 -2.24 -26.72 15.34
C GLU A 858 -1.01 -27.51 15.83
N GLN A 859 0.20 -27.10 15.40
CA GLN A 859 1.46 -27.68 15.84
C GLN A 859 1.89 -27.05 17.17
N SER A 860 2.29 -27.88 18.13
CA SER A 860 2.87 -27.45 19.40
C SER A 860 4.40 -27.45 19.36
N PHE A 861 5.03 -26.46 20.01
CA PHE A 861 6.47 -26.25 20.01
C PHE A 861 7.12 -26.39 21.40
N HIS A 862 6.39 -26.88 22.41
CA HIS A 862 6.87 -26.97 23.80
C HIS A 862 8.18 -27.77 23.98
N GLY A 863 8.48 -28.72 23.08
CA GLY A 863 9.75 -29.46 23.09
C GLY A 863 10.99 -28.58 22.81
N LEU A 864 10.82 -27.36 22.28
CA LEU A 864 11.90 -26.41 22.02
C LEU A 864 12.18 -25.48 23.20
N ASN A 865 11.27 -25.36 24.18
CA ASN A 865 11.46 -24.50 25.35
C ASN A 865 12.77 -24.81 26.13
N PRO A 866 13.16 -26.09 26.38
CA PRO A 866 14.46 -26.40 26.99
C PRO A 866 15.65 -26.11 26.06
N VAL A 867 15.51 -26.39 24.76
CA VAL A 867 16.58 -26.23 23.75
C VAL A 867 16.98 -24.77 23.57
N LEU A 868 16.00 -23.87 23.61
CA LEU A 868 16.18 -22.43 23.41
C LEU A 868 16.35 -21.64 24.73
N ASN A 869 16.41 -22.34 25.86
CA ASN A 869 16.42 -21.76 27.22
C ASN A 869 15.28 -20.73 27.43
N ILE A 870 14.04 -21.15 27.14
CA ILE A 870 12.81 -20.36 27.30
C ILE A 870 11.97 -21.02 28.42
N PRO A 871 12.23 -20.72 29.70
CA PRO A 871 11.49 -21.34 30.81
C PRO A 871 10.06 -20.79 30.91
N VAL A 872 9.06 -21.66 30.82
CA VAL A 872 7.66 -21.30 31.08
C VAL A 872 7.44 -21.20 32.60
N SER A 873 7.19 -20.00 33.12
CA SER A 873 6.88 -19.79 34.53
C SER A 873 5.37 -19.72 34.74
N LEU A 874 4.84 -20.55 35.65
CA LEU A 874 3.43 -20.52 36.07
C LEU A 874 3.03 -19.13 36.58
N ALA A 875 3.93 -18.41 37.27
CA ALA A 875 3.67 -17.08 37.78
C ALA A 875 3.38 -16.05 36.67
N TYR A 876 3.99 -16.17 35.48
CA TYR A 876 3.65 -15.32 34.33
C TYR A 876 2.27 -15.67 33.77
N VAL A 877 1.91 -16.96 33.68
CA VAL A 877 0.59 -17.40 33.23
C VAL A 877 -0.51 -16.95 34.20
N GLU A 878 -0.28 -17.03 35.52
CA GLU A 878 -1.21 -16.55 36.55
C GLU A 878 -1.31 -15.03 36.61
N ARG A 879 -0.23 -14.30 36.30
CA ARG A 879 -0.27 -12.84 36.15
C ARG A 879 -1.06 -12.46 34.90
N ALA A 880 -0.81 -13.10 33.76
CA ALA A 880 -1.55 -12.86 32.52
C ALA A 880 -3.07 -13.12 32.69
N LYS A 881 -3.46 -14.22 33.35
CA LYS A 881 -4.87 -14.52 33.66
C LYS A 881 -5.54 -13.48 34.55
N ARG A 882 -4.82 -12.95 35.56
CA ARG A 882 -5.34 -11.85 36.41
C ARG A 882 -5.46 -10.56 35.61
N ASN A 883 -4.42 -10.19 34.87
CA ASN A 883 -4.41 -9.00 34.02
C ASN A 883 -5.53 -9.01 32.96
N ALA A 884 -5.86 -10.18 32.40
CA ALA A 884 -6.94 -10.34 31.43
C ALA A 884 -8.35 -10.02 31.97
N ALA A 885 -8.54 -9.98 33.29
CA ALA A 885 -9.81 -9.64 33.93
C ALA A 885 -9.95 -8.16 34.31
N LEU A 886 -8.87 -7.37 34.24
CA LEU A 886 -8.85 -5.96 34.66
C LEU A 886 -9.75 -5.09 33.79
N THR A 887 -10.33 -4.04 34.39
CA THR A 887 -11.10 -2.98 33.72
C THR A 887 -10.79 -1.62 34.37
N GLY A 888 -11.22 -0.53 33.74
CA GLY A 888 -11.06 0.82 34.31
C GLY A 888 -9.61 1.20 34.64
N PRO A 889 -9.35 1.96 35.72
CA PRO A 889 -8.01 2.46 36.05
C PRO A 889 -6.93 1.38 36.23
N GLU A 890 -7.29 0.18 36.67
CA GLU A 890 -6.32 -0.93 36.80
C GLU A 890 -5.86 -1.46 35.43
N LEU A 891 -6.77 -1.51 34.46
CA LEU A 891 -6.46 -1.83 33.08
C LEU A 891 -5.65 -0.71 32.43
N GLU A 892 -5.97 0.56 32.68
CA GLU A 892 -5.20 1.69 32.16
C GLU A 892 -3.77 1.71 32.72
N GLY A 893 -3.58 1.39 34.00
CA GLY A 893 -2.25 1.20 34.59
C GLY A 893 -1.46 0.04 33.96
N TRP A 894 -2.14 -1.05 33.55
CA TRP A 894 -1.49 -2.14 32.80
C TRP A 894 -1.14 -1.74 31.36
N VAL A 895 -2.03 -1.01 30.67
CA VAL A 895 -1.77 -0.43 29.34
C VAL A 895 -0.56 0.48 29.40
N ASP A 896 -0.55 1.49 30.27
CA ASP A 896 0.50 2.50 30.34
C ASP A 896 1.85 1.90 30.76
N GLY A 897 1.84 0.88 31.64
CA GLY A 897 3.03 0.11 31.98
C GLY A 897 3.63 -0.61 30.77
N LEU A 898 2.81 -1.33 30.00
CA LEU A 898 3.26 -2.05 28.80
C LEU A 898 3.71 -1.11 27.67
N VAL A 899 2.96 -0.04 27.41
CA VAL A 899 3.34 0.98 26.42
C VAL A 899 4.67 1.63 26.83
N GLY A 900 4.85 1.92 28.13
CA GLY A 900 6.11 2.41 28.71
C GLY A 900 7.32 1.49 28.57
N GLU A 901 7.17 0.19 28.26
CA GLU A 901 8.30 -0.70 27.99
C GLU A 901 8.94 -0.46 26.61
N LEU A 902 8.13 -0.09 25.61
CA LEU A 902 8.58 0.15 24.22
C LEU A 902 8.45 1.61 23.74
N TRP A 903 7.88 2.50 24.54
CA TRP A 903 7.74 3.92 24.24
C TRP A 903 8.19 4.80 25.42
N GLU A 904 8.46 6.06 25.12
CA GLU A 904 8.68 7.12 26.11
C GLU A 904 8.09 8.45 25.63
N ALA A 905 7.62 9.28 26.56
CA ALA A 905 7.36 10.68 26.28
C ALA A 905 8.71 11.40 26.16
N ALA A 906 9.11 11.71 24.93
CA ALA A 906 10.38 12.36 24.60
C ALA A 906 10.34 13.85 24.95
N ASP A 907 9.20 14.53 24.75
CA ASP A 907 8.96 15.89 25.22
C ASP A 907 7.46 16.25 25.32
N ILE A 908 7.12 17.38 25.95
CA ILE A 908 5.75 17.90 26.02
C ILE A 908 5.73 19.44 26.04
N CYS A 909 4.79 20.05 25.32
CA CYS A 909 4.68 21.50 25.17
C CYS A 909 3.24 22.02 25.36
N ALA A 910 3.12 23.31 25.68
CA ALA A 910 1.84 24.02 25.77
C ALA A 910 1.50 24.75 24.46
N VAL A 911 0.27 24.58 23.95
CA VAL A 911 -0.19 25.28 22.74
C VAL A 911 -0.56 26.74 23.05
N GLY A 912 -0.99 27.02 24.28
CA GLY A 912 -1.34 28.35 24.78
C GLY A 912 -0.54 28.76 26.03
N LEU A 913 -1.17 29.57 26.89
CA LEU A 913 -0.65 29.84 28.23
C LEU A 913 -0.73 28.57 29.10
N THR A 914 0.26 28.38 29.98
CA THR A 914 0.32 27.28 30.95
C THR A 914 0.71 27.78 32.33
N ALA A 915 0.25 27.11 33.39
CA ALA A 915 0.69 27.34 34.75
C ALA A 915 1.95 26.55 35.14
N CYS A 916 2.42 25.60 34.31
CA CYS A 916 3.60 24.79 34.59
C CYS A 916 4.89 25.53 34.17
N PRO A 917 5.77 25.94 35.12
CA PRO A 917 6.87 26.87 34.83
C PRO A 917 7.99 26.28 33.97
N VAL A 918 8.08 24.95 33.83
CA VAL A 918 9.11 24.26 33.03
C VAL A 918 8.68 23.95 31.59
N MET A 919 7.39 24.07 31.26
CA MET A 919 6.85 23.62 29.96
C MET A 919 7.01 24.69 28.87
N GLN A 920 7.55 24.30 27.71
CA GLN A 920 7.80 25.22 26.60
C GLN A 920 6.55 25.46 25.74
N PRO A 921 6.40 26.64 25.09
CA PRO A 921 5.37 26.86 24.09
C PRO A 921 5.62 26.04 22.82
N CYS A 922 4.62 25.30 22.32
CA CYS A 922 4.75 24.40 21.18
C CYS A 922 5.28 25.08 19.91
N ALA A 923 4.90 26.33 19.64
CA ALA A 923 5.40 27.11 18.50
C ALA A 923 6.93 27.40 18.55
N LYS A 924 7.59 27.16 19.69
CA LYS A 924 9.05 27.24 19.86
C LYS A 924 9.74 25.87 19.86
N SER A 925 9.01 24.78 20.10
CA SER A 925 9.55 23.42 20.13
C SER A 925 9.75 22.88 18.70
N PRO A 926 10.99 22.62 18.23
CA PRO A 926 11.27 22.33 16.82
C PRO A 926 10.74 20.97 16.32
N TRP A 927 10.24 20.13 17.23
CA TRP A 927 9.56 18.86 16.94
C TRP A 927 8.04 19.00 16.78
N SER A 928 7.43 20.07 17.30
CA SER A 928 5.96 20.20 17.40
C SER A 928 5.29 20.37 16.04
N SER A 929 4.06 19.87 15.90
CA SER A 929 3.23 20.15 14.72
C SER A 929 2.90 21.65 14.59
N MET A 930 2.94 22.40 15.69
CA MET A 930 2.73 23.85 15.75
C MET A 930 3.99 24.66 15.43
N SER A 931 5.14 24.01 15.19
CA SER A 931 6.40 24.69 14.87
C SER A 931 6.40 25.30 13.45
N PRO A 932 7.23 26.32 13.17
CA PRO A 932 7.33 26.93 11.85
C PRO A 932 7.81 25.92 10.78
N ASP A 933 7.06 25.80 9.69
CA ASP A 933 7.34 24.90 8.58
C ASP A 933 7.34 25.64 7.21
N PRO A 934 8.31 26.53 6.94
CA PRO A 934 8.22 27.47 5.82
C PRO A 934 8.23 26.83 4.42
N LYS A 935 8.58 25.54 4.31
CA LYS A 935 8.50 24.78 3.05
C LYS A 935 7.06 24.38 2.68
N SER A 936 6.16 24.20 3.64
CA SER A 936 4.74 23.90 3.39
C SER A 936 3.79 25.08 3.70
N GLN A 937 4.22 26.06 4.51
CA GLN A 937 3.45 27.28 4.74
C GLN A 937 3.27 28.08 3.45
N LEU A 938 2.05 28.58 3.24
CA LEU A 938 1.63 29.38 2.10
C LEU A 938 1.45 30.84 2.54
N GLY A 939 1.59 31.78 1.60
CA GLY A 939 1.54 33.22 1.90
C GLY A 939 1.09 34.06 0.71
N ALA A 940 1.06 35.38 0.88
CA ALA A 940 0.67 36.30 -0.19
C ALA A 940 1.61 36.19 -1.41
N PRO A 941 1.10 36.28 -2.66
CA PRO A 941 1.93 36.29 -3.85
C PRO A 941 2.96 37.42 -3.85
N HIS A 942 4.17 37.09 -4.32
CA HIS A 942 5.26 38.03 -4.57
C HIS A 942 4.98 38.82 -5.89
N PRO A 943 5.72 39.93 -6.16
CA PRO A 943 5.51 40.74 -7.36
C PRO A 943 5.70 40.02 -8.70
N ASP A 944 6.38 38.87 -8.70
CA ASP A 944 6.55 37.97 -9.86
C ASP A 944 5.39 36.97 -10.02
N GLY A 945 4.34 37.06 -9.19
CA GLY A 945 3.19 36.18 -9.21
C GLY A 945 3.39 34.82 -8.50
N ARG A 946 4.56 34.57 -7.90
CA ARG A 946 4.92 33.29 -7.23
C ARG A 946 4.64 33.34 -5.72
N ILE A 947 4.71 32.18 -5.06
CA ILE A 947 4.72 32.04 -3.59
C ILE A 947 5.84 31.11 -3.08
N ARG A 948 6.78 30.71 -3.95
CA ARG A 948 7.95 29.86 -3.67
C ARG A 948 9.21 30.54 -4.18
#